data_AF-A0A6P7FYJ5-F1
#
_entry.id   AF-A0A6P7FYJ5-F1
#
_cell.length_a   1.000
_cell.length_b   1.000
_cell.length_c   1.000
_cell.angle_alpha   90.00
_cell.angle_beta   90.00
_cell.angle_gamma   90.00
#
_symmetry.space_group_name_H-M   'P 1'
#
loop_
_entity.id
_entity.type
_entity.pdbx_description
1 polymer ?
#
loop_
_entity_poly.entity_id
_entity_poly.type
_entity_poly.pdbx_seq_one_letter_code
_entity_poly.pdbx_strand_id
1 'polypeptide(L)'
;MEKSFAQIRKELNELGYTETLRPECLPLVRRLLGDLIITTDSLRKYMKISQQALEERDTLQLGAEPYKCDNAKLVKECNELHLAFIQFKEEHEKVQRDLRTKILSLENQITDCAIEKQKLVDKLTELQSDFKSSSTIKRGHTNCKFQAQSPKLKSKQEAEQNRKFHLSTAMATADSRIAYLSQEIKKLKEEQLNLLKNNDCLTSQLENRNQEIKRLNTLMEGGRPTKAISRDCCYKNIDNKIGSLQDEINTLKRERNTLQNQLTEALARQHEAMRRALNLAERNKLLEDEMKNIDQIALTVEAQCNDTVKTNVEKVSRLQDRMNESVVTVQTLEREVTKLKVEKTELISELEAIKFEKKNLQMLLETETDDKKRLMDRLNNFTVIEQSLNMEIDRLLRLSGEQKRKIAELESDVIASKVVSSNLRSSLDVENLQKQRSQVPDSSTHTKKISVTKTHKTTCRKALSGSAKLDSVAKEAKDSLNHIKPLPPGLQYDPKMGSKCCCEVGGCIKWMRELLEKDIASRQEQASQQIESLRKEKEFYLKEYHKLLEHSKSTPRFEKSSKQVEELTDKIREKELIITTLQDDLKNATTERYALSSRLEAQNREMTDIETDRYCTKTVCKRRARELDVHREEVKHLEKENSALKGRIQALNESSVFNEERMKRAFQEMEEHITKLENERRDLVISQNTNRSNITQLEDECQILKEKLKLAQNEANSHKANYEQLKILHDQSNRALSDTQSQLLRAETELQSLHSKMNLSHRETSGYERDIARLQGDVEVMKSQLNKIDKEKDELLNVVDDKTEQIDKLENQLKEKRHQISALEIENKEIKRRLGKVTDDSSSNELQLRSYKQEINLLQQDLDNERRLKEAVIQENRRLQEDLASVSLDCRDARKELDIAKRQVEDLKTQLQHYVAEVKRTEDLISQKELERAEVLDQFKSLSQENNLLESTNHTLENEASQSRVQLSVALDHATDLERHVENQEAIIKSYEKQISELTTQVASLEIQLKQGSSMSVRTTTELKQLKDLCVKLDREKDELKRTLRDKEDEKSSIERQIDLLSRENRELKRALDKDQDNQTGLERLLNEARQEVIEQRLLNEDLRSEVAKLGINVKELQENLRSTTAELDLYHEKALEYSQENKQLRRDIANERFSRAREDDNKRYPSL
;
A
#
# COMPACT_ATOMS: atom_id res chain seq x y z
N MET A 1 -70.68 4.94 60.99
CA MET A 1 -71.74 5.14 59.97
C MET A 1 -71.68 6.52 59.32
N GLU A 2 -71.56 7.60 60.10
CA GLU A 2 -71.65 9.01 59.68
C GLU A 2 -70.94 9.37 58.35
N LYS A 3 -69.67 8.96 58.14
CA LYS A 3 -68.97 9.22 56.87
C LYS A 3 -69.73 8.69 55.64
N SER A 4 -70.38 7.53 55.75
CA SER A 4 -71.23 6.99 54.68
C SER A 4 -72.56 7.73 54.56
N PHE A 5 -73.10 8.26 55.65
CA PHE A 5 -74.32 9.07 55.64
C PHE A 5 -74.08 10.40 54.90
N ALA A 6 -72.99 11.10 55.24
CA ALA A 6 -72.59 12.34 54.57
C ALA A 6 -72.30 12.14 53.08
N GLN A 7 -71.64 11.04 52.72
CA GLN A 7 -71.36 10.68 51.32
C GLN A 7 -72.65 10.52 50.50
N ILE A 8 -73.56 9.65 50.93
CA ILE A 8 -74.82 9.38 50.24
C ILE A 8 -75.71 10.63 50.22
N ARG A 9 -75.70 11.43 51.29
CA ARG A 9 -76.42 12.71 51.33
C ARG A 9 -75.88 13.71 50.30
N LYS A 10 -74.57 13.76 50.06
CA LYS A 10 -73.98 14.59 49.00
C LYS A 10 -74.42 14.11 47.61
N GLU A 11 -74.35 12.80 47.36
CA GLU A 11 -74.77 12.19 46.09
C GLU A 11 -76.27 12.40 45.81
N LEU A 12 -77.14 12.31 46.83
CA LEU A 12 -78.56 12.62 46.72
C LEU A 12 -78.83 14.11 46.45
N ASN A 13 -78.13 15.01 47.15
CA ASN A 13 -78.24 16.45 46.94
C ASN A 13 -77.78 16.86 45.52
N GLU A 14 -76.76 16.19 44.97
CA GLU A 14 -76.28 16.39 43.60
C GLU A 14 -77.29 15.91 42.54
N LEU A 15 -78.15 14.94 42.89
CA LEU A 15 -79.33 14.55 42.12
C LEU A 15 -80.58 15.37 42.44
N GLY A 16 -80.49 16.40 43.31
CA GLY A 16 -81.59 17.29 43.69
C GLY A 16 -82.47 16.83 44.86
N TYR A 17 -82.26 15.62 45.40
CA TYR A 17 -83.05 15.06 46.50
C TYR A 17 -82.58 15.63 47.85
N THR A 18 -83.23 16.72 48.26
CA THR A 18 -82.85 17.54 49.43
C THR A 18 -83.68 17.25 50.70
N GLU A 19 -84.55 16.25 50.68
CA GLU A 19 -85.40 15.81 51.79
C GLU A 19 -84.57 15.19 52.95
N THR A 20 -85.04 15.26 54.19
CA THR A 20 -84.29 14.79 55.37
C THR A 20 -84.27 13.25 55.48
N LEU A 21 -83.16 12.62 55.10
CA LEU A 21 -82.93 11.18 55.25
C LEU A 21 -82.70 10.79 56.72
N ARG A 22 -83.37 9.73 57.20
CA ARG A 22 -83.10 9.13 58.53
C ARG A 22 -81.98 8.07 58.47
N PRO A 23 -81.17 7.88 59.54
CA PRO A 23 -80.02 6.97 59.51
C PRO A 23 -80.38 5.50 59.23
N GLU A 24 -81.52 5.01 59.69
CA GLU A 24 -81.94 3.60 59.53
C GLU A 24 -82.20 3.25 58.06
N CYS A 25 -82.68 4.22 57.27
CA CYS A 25 -82.97 4.05 55.85
C CYS A 25 -81.72 4.00 54.96
N LEU A 26 -80.56 4.40 55.49
CA LEU A 26 -79.33 4.59 54.72
C LEU A 26 -78.87 3.36 53.92
N PRO A 27 -78.92 2.11 54.43
CA PRO A 27 -78.45 0.94 53.68
C PRO A 27 -79.33 0.63 52.46
N LEU A 28 -80.64 0.88 52.56
CA LEU A 28 -81.59 0.70 51.47
C LEU A 28 -81.42 1.80 50.43
N VAL A 29 -81.36 3.05 50.87
CA VAL A 29 -81.18 4.21 49.97
C VAL A 29 -79.82 4.14 49.26
N ARG A 30 -78.76 3.64 49.91
CA ARG A 30 -77.47 3.37 49.24
C ARG A 30 -77.61 2.37 48.09
N ARG A 31 -78.35 1.27 48.31
CA ARG A 31 -78.59 0.27 47.26
C ARG A 31 -79.40 0.86 46.12
N LEU A 32 -80.55 1.44 46.41
CA LEU A 32 -81.41 2.07 45.39
C LEU A 32 -80.68 3.17 44.59
N LEU A 33 -79.83 3.97 45.24
CA LEU A 33 -78.98 4.95 44.56
C LEU A 33 -77.90 4.31 43.69
N GLY A 34 -77.24 3.25 44.18
CA GLY A 34 -76.27 2.48 43.40
C GLY A 34 -76.91 1.80 42.18
N ASP A 35 -78.06 1.17 42.36
CA ASP A 35 -78.85 0.54 41.31
C ASP A 35 -79.36 1.58 40.30
N LEU A 36 -79.77 2.77 40.75
CA LEU A 36 -80.16 3.89 39.89
C LEU A 36 -78.97 4.44 39.09
N ILE A 37 -77.78 4.58 39.71
CA ILE A 37 -76.56 5.00 38.99
C ILE A 37 -76.17 3.95 37.96
N ILE A 38 -76.10 2.66 38.33
CA ILE A 38 -75.75 1.56 37.43
C ILE A 38 -76.74 1.46 36.27
N THR A 39 -78.04 1.59 36.51
CA THR A 39 -79.05 1.59 35.44
C THR A 39 -79.01 2.86 34.58
N THR A 40 -78.72 4.03 35.15
CA THR A 40 -78.59 5.29 34.39
C THR A 40 -77.29 5.36 33.58
N ASP A 41 -76.20 4.76 34.06
CA ASP A 41 -74.95 4.60 33.31
C ASP A 41 -75.09 3.53 32.22
N SER A 42 -75.76 2.42 32.52
CA SER A 42 -76.10 1.40 31.53
C SER A 42 -77.02 1.96 30.44
N LEU A 43 -78.05 2.74 30.82
CA LEU A 43 -78.94 3.40 29.87
C LEU A 43 -78.19 4.43 29.02
N ARG A 44 -77.32 5.27 29.62
CA ARG A 44 -76.46 6.18 28.83
C ARG A 44 -75.51 5.43 27.90
N LYS A 45 -74.98 4.28 28.31
CA LYS A 45 -74.16 3.41 27.45
C LYS A 45 -74.97 2.82 26.30
N TYR A 46 -76.17 2.29 26.55
CA TYR A 46 -77.05 1.74 25.51
C TYR A 46 -77.63 2.82 24.59
N MET A 47 -77.96 4.00 25.11
CA MET A 47 -78.33 5.16 24.29
C MET A 47 -77.17 5.58 23.39
N LYS A 48 -75.94 5.65 23.91
CA LYS A 48 -74.76 5.98 23.10
C LYS A 48 -74.49 4.92 22.03
N ILE A 49 -74.57 3.62 22.36
CA ILE A 49 -74.44 2.53 21.38
C ILE A 49 -75.55 2.58 20.34
N SER A 50 -76.80 2.83 20.74
CA SER A 50 -77.94 2.95 19.82
C SER A 50 -77.84 4.20 18.94
N GLN A 51 -77.30 5.31 19.46
CA GLN A 51 -77.03 6.52 18.70
C GLN A 51 -75.91 6.27 17.69
N GLN A 52 -74.80 5.65 18.11
CA GLN A 52 -73.72 5.26 17.20
C GLN A 52 -74.20 4.30 16.11
N ALA A 53 -75.05 3.31 16.44
CA ALA A 53 -75.64 2.41 15.45
C ALA A 53 -76.61 3.11 14.47
N LEU A 54 -77.30 4.18 14.90
CA LEU A 54 -78.11 5.03 14.02
C LEU A 54 -77.25 5.95 13.15
N GLU A 55 -76.20 6.54 13.71
CA GLU A 55 -75.21 7.36 12.98
C GLU A 55 -74.44 6.51 11.95
N GLU A 56 -74.07 5.27 12.29
CA GLU A 56 -73.50 4.29 11.36
C GLU A 56 -74.51 3.86 10.29
N ARG A 57 -75.77 3.55 10.65
CA ARG A 57 -76.84 3.26 9.68
C ARG A 57 -77.00 4.41 8.69
N ASP A 58 -77.06 5.64 9.19
CA ASP A 58 -77.33 6.82 8.35
C ASP A 58 -76.12 7.18 7.49
N THR A 59 -74.90 6.99 8.01
CA THR A 59 -73.66 7.10 7.22
C THR A 59 -73.60 6.04 6.12
N LEU A 60 -73.96 4.79 6.41
CA LEU A 60 -74.05 3.71 5.41
C LEU A 60 -75.17 3.95 4.41
N GLN A 61 -76.31 4.49 4.84
CA GLN A 61 -77.45 4.83 3.97
C GLN A 61 -77.12 5.99 3.04
N LEU A 62 -76.39 7.01 3.52
CA LEU A 62 -75.83 8.10 2.71
C LEU A 62 -74.75 7.59 1.74
N GLY A 63 -73.86 6.70 2.19
CA GLY A 63 -72.85 6.06 1.34
C GLY A 63 -73.46 5.16 0.25
N ALA A 64 -74.64 4.58 0.51
CA ALA A 64 -75.43 3.84 -0.47
C ALA A 64 -76.24 4.75 -1.42
N GLU A 65 -76.46 6.03 -1.09
CA GLU A 65 -77.33 6.92 -1.87
C GLU A 65 -76.79 7.21 -3.29
N PRO A 66 -75.48 7.44 -3.52
CA PRO A 66 -74.92 7.49 -4.87
C PRO A 66 -75.22 6.22 -5.67
N TYR A 67 -75.08 5.03 -5.08
CA TYR A 67 -75.40 3.77 -5.73
C TYR A 67 -76.90 3.58 -5.99
N LYS A 68 -77.79 4.17 -5.19
CA LYS A 68 -79.23 4.22 -5.49
C LYS A 68 -79.52 5.21 -6.62
N CYS A 69 -78.90 6.39 -6.63
CA CYS A 69 -79.04 7.36 -7.70
C CYS A 69 -78.52 6.80 -9.03
N ASP A 70 -77.38 6.11 -9.03
CA ASP A 70 -76.79 5.53 -10.23
C ASP A 70 -77.52 4.26 -10.67
N ASN A 71 -78.03 3.42 -9.75
CA ASN A 71 -79.02 2.40 -10.14
C ASN A 71 -80.30 3.02 -10.70
N ALA A 72 -80.78 4.16 -10.19
CA ALA A 72 -81.97 4.83 -10.72
C ALA A 72 -81.72 5.49 -12.09
N LYS A 73 -80.49 5.90 -12.40
CA LYS A 73 -80.06 6.29 -13.76
C LYS A 73 -79.97 5.05 -14.66
N LEU A 74 -79.22 4.03 -14.27
CA LEU A 74 -79.05 2.79 -15.04
C LEU A 74 -80.39 2.08 -15.29
N VAL A 75 -81.34 2.08 -14.36
CA VAL A 75 -82.69 1.55 -14.59
C VAL A 75 -83.47 2.41 -15.57
N LYS A 76 -83.30 3.75 -15.57
CA LYS A 76 -83.89 4.61 -16.62
C LYS A 76 -83.24 4.37 -17.97
N GLU A 77 -81.92 4.39 -18.05
CA GLU A 77 -81.15 4.15 -19.28
C GLU A 77 -81.44 2.75 -19.84
N CYS A 78 -81.49 1.71 -19.00
CA CYS A 78 -81.91 0.37 -19.42
C CYS A 78 -83.39 0.32 -19.86
N ASN A 79 -84.29 1.05 -19.21
CA ASN A 79 -85.69 1.12 -19.66
C ASN A 79 -85.85 1.91 -20.97
N GLU A 80 -85.11 2.99 -21.16
CA GLU A 80 -85.07 3.81 -22.38
C GLU A 80 -84.44 3.03 -23.54
N LEU A 81 -83.34 2.32 -23.30
CA LEU A 81 -82.73 1.38 -24.25
C LEU A 81 -83.64 0.17 -24.53
N HIS A 82 -84.39 -0.32 -23.54
CA HIS A 82 -85.35 -1.40 -23.74
C HIS A 82 -86.56 -0.95 -24.54
N LEU A 83 -87.07 0.27 -24.31
CA LEU A 83 -88.12 0.89 -25.13
C LEU A 83 -87.64 1.17 -26.56
N ALA A 84 -86.43 1.69 -26.75
CA ALA A 84 -85.82 1.85 -28.07
C ALA A 84 -85.60 0.49 -28.77
N PHE A 85 -85.16 -0.54 -28.03
CA PHE A 85 -85.04 -1.89 -28.56
C PHE A 85 -86.41 -2.50 -28.92
N ILE A 86 -87.45 -2.27 -28.13
CA ILE A 86 -88.83 -2.65 -28.47
C ILE A 86 -89.27 -1.91 -29.75
N GLN A 87 -89.05 -0.60 -29.87
CA GLN A 87 -89.38 0.17 -31.06
C GLN A 87 -88.65 -0.36 -32.31
N PHE A 88 -87.32 -0.51 -32.25
CA PHE A 88 -86.55 -1.10 -33.36
C PHE A 88 -86.98 -2.54 -33.66
N LYS A 89 -87.39 -3.33 -32.66
CA LYS A 89 -87.91 -4.70 -32.85
C LYS A 89 -89.30 -4.69 -33.48
N GLU A 90 -90.19 -3.77 -33.10
CA GLU A 90 -91.52 -3.60 -33.69
C GLU A 90 -91.44 -3.07 -35.13
N GLU A 91 -90.52 -2.15 -35.41
CA GLU A 91 -90.19 -1.67 -36.75
C GLU A 91 -89.57 -2.78 -37.60
N HIS A 92 -88.60 -3.54 -37.08
CA HIS A 92 -88.00 -4.66 -37.80
C HIS A 92 -89.00 -5.81 -37.99
N GLU A 93 -89.87 -6.10 -37.03
CA GLU A 93 -90.97 -7.05 -37.20
C GLU A 93 -92.02 -6.55 -38.18
N LYS A 94 -92.25 -5.23 -38.26
CA LYS A 94 -93.10 -4.61 -39.28
C LYS A 94 -92.48 -4.80 -40.66
N VAL A 95 -91.22 -4.42 -40.86
CA VAL A 95 -90.47 -4.65 -42.10
C VAL A 95 -90.43 -6.15 -42.45
N GLN A 96 -90.24 -7.05 -41.48
CA GLN A 96 -90.26 -8.49 -41.70
C GLN A 96 -91.67 -9.02 -42.04
N ARG A 97 -92.74 -8.46 -41.47
CA ARG A 97 -94.13 -8.76 -41.84
C ARG A 97 -94.45 -8.24 -43.24
N ASP A 98 -94.04 -7.03 -43.57
CA ASP A 98 -94.24 -6.41 -44.88
C ASP A 98 -93.47 -7.17 -45.97
N LEU A 99 -92.23 -7.59 -45.68
CA LEU A 99 -91.43 -8.46 -46.54
C LEU A 99 -92.01 -9.88 -46.66
N ARG A 100 -92.51 -10.50 -45.58
CA ARG A 100 -93.22 -11.79 -45.66
C ARG A 100 -94.51 -11.69 -46.48
N THR A 101 -95.28 -10.62 -46.32
CA THR A 101 -96.47 -10.34 -47.14
C THR A 101 -96.08 -10.12 -48.60
N LYS A 102 -94.93 -9.47 -48.86
CA LYS A 102 -94.42 -9.29 -50.22
C LYS A 102 -93.89 -10.59 -50.83
N ILE A 103 -93.26 -11.46 -50.04
CA ILE A 103 -92.85 -12.81 -50.44
C ILE A 103 -94.10 -13.64 -50.77
N LEU A 104 -95.10 -13.72 -49.88
CA LEU A 104 -96.37 -14.41 -50.15
C LEU A 104 -97.10 -13.83 -51.38
N SER A 105 -97.04 -12.52 -51.60
CA SER A 105 -97.58 -11.88 -52.82
C SER A 105 -96.81 -12.30 -54.08
N LEU A 106 -95.49 -12.50 -54.01
CA LEU A 106 -94.66 -12.95 -55.12
C LEU A 106 -94.78 -14.46 -55.34
N GLU A 107 -94.90 -15.26 -54.28
CA GLU A 107 -95.18 -16.69 -54.31
C GLU A 107 -96.54 -16.96 -54.93
N ASN A 108 -97.58 -16.22 -54.53
CA ASN A 108 -98.91 -16.27 -55.16
C ASN A 108 -98.85 -15.88 -56.65
N GLN A 109 -98.08 -14.84 -57.01
CA GLN A 109 -97.86 -14.48 -58.42
C GLN A 109 -97.08 -15.58 -59.18
N ILE A 110 -96.14 -16.27 -58.54
CA ILE A 110 -95.41 -17.40 -59.12
C ILE A 110 -96.35 -18.60 -59.28
N THR A 111 -97.26 -18.89 -58.34
CA THR A 111 -98.28 -19.93 -58.51
C THR A 111 -99.31 -19.58 -59.57
N ASP A 112 -99.75 -18.32 -59.66
CA ASP A 112 -100.66 -17.86 -60.71
C ASP A 112 -100.00 -17.97 -62.08
N CYS A 113 -98.75 -17.50 -62.24
CA CYS A 113 -97.97 -17.68 -63.46
C CYS A 113 -97.64 -19.15 -63.75
N ALA A 114 -97.49 -20.01 -62.75
CA ALA A 114 -97.32 -21.46 -62.95
C ALA A 114 -98.63 -22.12 -63.40
N ILE A 115 -99.78 -21.68 -62.89
CA ILE A 115 -101.12 -22.11 -63.31
C ILE A 115 -101.44 -21.60 -64.72
N GLU A 116 -101.07 -20.36 -65.08
CA GLU A 116 -101.17 -19.87 -66.46
C GLU A 116 -100.22 -20.62 -67.39
N LYS A 117 -98.97 -20.86 -66.98
CA LYS A 117 -98.02 -21.71 -67.71
C LYS A 117 -98.59 -23.11 -67.93
N GLN A 118 -99.22 -23.71 -66.91
CA GLN A 118 -99.85 -25.02 -67.05
C GLN A 118 -101.02 -24.97 -68.03
N LYS A 119 -101.95 -24.01 -67.90
CA LYS A 119 -103.05 -23.78 -68.87
C LYS A 119 -102.56 -23.56 -70.31
N LEU A 120 -101.39 -22.93 -70.48
CA LEU A 120 -100.75 -22.76 -71.79
C LEU A 120 -100.09 -24.04 -72.30
N VAL A 121 -99.49 -24.85 -71.42
CA VAL A 121 -99.00 -26.21 -71.75
C VAL A 121 -100.17 -27.13 -72.11
N ASP A 122 -101.25 -27.11 -71.34
CA ASP A 122 -102.47 -27.89 -71.59
C ASP A 122 -103.04 -27.53 -72.98
N LYS A 123 -103.20 -26.22 -73.28
CA LYS A 123 -103.58 -25.75 -74.62
C LYS A 123 -102.60 -26.11 -75.72
N LEU A 124 -101.29 -26.14 -75.45
CA LEU A 124 -100.30 -26.63 -76.42
C LEU A 124 -100.44 -28.15 -76.64
N THR A 125 -100.85 -28.92 -75.63
CA THR A 125 -101.17 -30.35 -75.82
C THR A 125 -102.49 -30.57 -76.56
N GLU A 126 -103.54 -29.78 -76.30
CA GLU A 126 -104.79 -29.77 -77.08
C GLU A 126 -104.51 -29.47 -78.56
N LEU A 127 -103.79 -28.37 -78.84
CA LEU A 127 -103.40 -28.00 -80.19
C LEU A 127 -102.47 -29.04 -80.85
N GLN A 128 -101.66 -29.78 -80.08
CA GLN A 128 -100.89 -30.91 -80.59
C GLN A 128 -101.74 -32.17 -80.86
N SER A 129 -102.85 -32.39 -80.16
CA SER A 129 -103.83 -33.42 -80.55
C SER A 129 -104.62 -33.01 -81.79
N ASP A 130 -105.03 -31.74 -81.90
CA ASP A 130 -105.74 -31.22 -83.09
C ASP A 130 -104.85 -31.28 -84.34
N PHE A 131 -103.56 -30.93 -84.21
CA PHE A 131 -102.61 -31.03 -85.31
C PHE A 131 -102.35 -32.50 -85.73
N LYS A 132 -102.50 -33.46 -84.82
CA LYS A 132 -102.41 -34.90 -85.11
C LYS A 132 -103.69 -35.47 -85.75
N SER A 133 -104.85 -34.87 -85.54
CA SER A 133 -106.12 -35.32 -86.13
C SER A 133 -106.39 -34.75 -87.53
N SER A 134 -105.75 -33.64 -87.91
CA SER A 134 -105.99 -32.96 -89.20
C SER A 134 -105.21 -33.53 -90.42
N SER A 135 -104.28 -34.47 -90.24
CA SER A 135 -103.40 -34.96 -91.33
C SER A 135 -103.99 -36.12 -92.16
N THR A 136 -105.18 -35.96 -92.77
CA THR A 136 -105.84 -37.05 -93.56
C THR A 136 -106.36 -36.63 -94.96
N ILE A 137 -105.52 -36.89 -95.96
CA ILE A 137 -105.84 -37.41 -97.32
C ILE A 137 -106.85 -36.66 -98.26
N LYS A 138 -106.27 -35.87 -99.19
CA LYS A 138 -106.37 -35.88 -100.68
C LYS A 138 -107.72 -36.01 -101.46
N ARG A 139 -107.71 -35.35 -102.64
CA ARG A 139 -108.53 -35.50 -103.89
C ARG A 139 -109.77 -34.57 -104.01
N GLY A 140 -110.14 -34.07 -105.19
CA GLY A 140 -109.38 -34.00 -106.47
C GLY A 140 -110.20 -33.76 -107.76
N HIS A 141 -109.73 -32.82 -108.59
CA HIS A 141 -109.91 -32.67 -110.06
C HIS A 141 -111.27 -32.33 -110.73
N THR A 142 -111.23 -31.22 -111.52
CA THR A 142 -111.86 -31.01 -112.87
C THR A 142 -113.39 -30.80 -112.97
N ASN A 143 -113.97 -30.08 -113.98
CA ASN A 143 -113.39 -29.53 -115.23
C ASN A 143 -114.11 -28.29 -115.84
N CYS A 144 -113.46 -27.64 -116.82
CA CYS A 144 -113.99 -26.88 -117.98
C CYS A 144 -114.83 -25.55 -117.87
N LYS A 145 -114.11 -24.42 -117.99
CA LYS A 145 -114.14 -23.42 -119.11
C LYS A 145 -115.35 -22.47 -119.43
N PHE A 146 -114.94 -21.29 -119.91
CA PHE A 146 -115.57 -20.28 -120.82
C PHE A 146 -116.30 -19.02 -120.28
N GLN A 147 -115.58 -17.89 -120.43
CA GLN A 147 -115.94 -16.50 -120.78
C GLN A 147 -117.11 -15.68 -120.17
N ALA A 148 -116.72 -14.43 -119.86
CA ALA A 148 -117.42 -13.15 -120.11
C ALA A 148 -118.49 -12.61 -119.13
N GLN A 149 -118.08 -11.53 -118.45
CA GLN A 149 -118.85 -10.33 -118.02
C GLN A 149 -119.90 -10.44 -116.89
N SER A 150 -119.91 -9.35 -116.11
CA SER A 150 -120.68 -9.01 -114.90
C SER A 150 -122.19 -8.73 -115.14
N PRO A 151 -123.08 -8.51 -114.12
CA PRO A 151 -122.83 -8.18 -112.69
C PRO A 151 -123.83 -8.78 -111.64
N LYS A 152 -123.77 -8.27 -110.38
CA LYS A 152 -124.82 -8.16 -109.31
C LYS A 152 -124.99 -9.24 -108.21
N LEU A 153 -124.88 -8.74 -106.95
CA LEU A 153 -125.75 -8.91 -105.75
C LEU A 153 -125.86 -10.24 -104.95
N LYS A 154 -125.53 -10.13 -103.63
CA LYS A 154 -125.96 -10.94 -102.44
C LYS A 154 -125.48 -12.42 -102.43
N SER A 155 -125.11 -13.05 -101.32
CA SER A 155 -125.30 -12.82 -99.87
C SER A 155 -124.01 -13.14 -99.07
N LYS A 156 -123.64 -12.41 -98.00
CA LYS A 156 -124.01 -12.67 -96.58
C LYS A 156 -124.03 -14.15 -96.15
N GLN A 157 -122.94 -14.66 -95.55
CA GLN A 157 -122.93 -15.23 -94.17
C GLN A 157 -121.53 -15.67 -93.67
N GLU A 158 -120.62 -16.12 -94.53
CA GLU A 158 -119.43 -16.88 -94.09
C GLU A 158 -118.26 -16.04 -93.51
N ALA A 159 -118.33 -14.71 -93.57
CA ALA A 159 -117.30 -13.83 -93.01
C ALA A 159 -117.42 -13.58 -91.49
N GLU A 160 -118.52 -14.01 -90.85
CA GLU A 160 -118.81 -13.68 -89.44
C GLU A 160 -118.25 -14.68 -88.43
N GLN A 161 -118.04 -15.96 -88.78
CA GLN A 161 -117.55 -16.99 -87.84
C GLN A 161 -116.10 -16.74 -87.38
N ASN A 162 -115.16 -16.45 -88.30
CA ASN A 162 -113.77 -16.15 -87.92
C ASN A 162 -113.63 -14.83 -87.14
N ARG A 163 -114.57 -13.88 -87.30
CA ARG A 163 -114.64 -12.71 -86.40
C ARG A 163 -115.21 -13.09 -85.03
N LYS A 164 -116.24 -13.94 -84.96
CA LYS A 164 -116.83 -14.39 -83.69
C LYS A 164 -115.83 -15.15 -82.81
N PHE A 165 -114.97 -16.02 -83.35
CA PHE A 165 -114.03 -16.77 -82.52
C PHE A 165 -112.96 -15.87 -81.88
N HIS A 166 -112.34 -14.97 -82.67
CA HIS A 166 -111.38 -14.00 -82.14
C HIS A 166 -112.03 -12.95 -81.24
N LEU A 167 -113.22 -12.44 -81.58
CA LEU A 167 -113.94 -11.49 -80.73
C LEU A 167 -114.41 -12.13 -79.42
N SER A 168 -114.91 -13.37 -79.44
CA SER A 168 -115.29 -14.10 -78.22
C SER A 168 -114.07 -14.39 -77.34
N THR A 169 -112.91 -14.68 -77.93
CA THR A 169 -111.66 -14.88 -77.18
C THR A 169 -111.16 -13.57 -76.57
N ALA A 170 -111.20 -12.46 -77.32
CA ALA A 170 -110.80 -11.14 -76.84
C ALA A 170 -111.78 -10.54 -75.82
N MET A 171 -113.09 -10.83 -75.95
CA MET A 171 -114.09 -10.51 -74.94
C MET A 171 -113.88 -11.37 -73.69
N ALA A 172 -113.70 -12.68 -73.80
CA ALA A 172 -113.45 -13.53 -72.63
C ALA A 172 -112.19 -13.13 -71.84
N THR A 173 -111.11 -12.67 -72.49
CA THR A 173 -109.94 -12.12 -71.80
C THR A 173 -110.19 -10.71 -71.24
N ALA A 174 -110.95 -9.85 -71.94
CA ALA A 174 -111.38 -8.55 -71.42
C ALA A 174 -112.30 -8.70 -70.19
N ASP A 175 -113.31 -9.57 -70.25
CA ASP A 175 -114.25 -9.87 -69.17
C ASP A 175 -113.54 -10.51 -67.98
N SER A 176 -112.58 -11.42 -68.21
CA SER A 176 -111.72 -11.96 -67.15
C SER A 176 -110.86 -10.87 -66.50
N ARG A 177 -110.33 -9.92 -67.30
CA ARG A 177 -109.55 -8.79 -66.80
C ARG A 177 -110.43 -7.77 -66.06
N ILE A 178 -111.65 -7.54 -66.52
CA ILE A 178 -112.66 -6.68 -65.87
C ILE A 178 -113.13 -7.33 -64.56
N ALA A 179 -113.34 -8.64 -64.51
CA ALA A 179 -113.67 -9.36 -63.29
C ALA A 179 -112.52 -9.27 -62.26
N TYR A 180 -111.29 -9.55 -62.68
CA TYR A 180 -110.09 -9.39 -61.84
C TYR A 180 -109.94 -7.96 -61.32
N LEU A 181 -110.01 -6.95 -62.19
CA LEU A 181 -109.91 -5.54 -61.80
C LEU A 181 -111.09 -5.09 -60.93
N SER A 182 -112.30 -5.61 -61.13
CA SER A 182 -113.46 -5.32 -60.28
C SER A 182 -113.31 -5.95 -58.89
N GLN A 183 -112.76 -7.15 -58.81
CA GLN A 183 -112.47 -7.83 -57.55
C GLN A 183 -111.33 -7.13 -56.79
N GLU A 184 -110.30 -6.64 -57.49
CA GLU A 184 -109.21 -5.87 -56.88
C GLU A 184 -109.68 -4.46 -56.46
N ILE A 185 -110.50 -3.78 -57.27
CA ILE A 185 -111.17 -2.53 -56.88
C ILE A 185 -112.10 -2.76 -55.67
N LYS A 186 -112.72 -3.95 -55.55
CA LYS A 186 -113.51 -4.31 -54.38
C LYS A 186 -112.63 -4.51 -53.14
N LYS A 187 -111.53 -5.27 -53.23
CA LYS A 187 -110.56 -5.40 -52.12
C LYS A 187 -110.02 -4.04 -51.68
N LEU A 188 -109.53 -3.22 -52.62
CA LEU A 188 -108.98 -1.90 -52.31
C LEU A 188 -110.01 -0.97 -51.65
N LYS A 189 -111.29 -1.09 -52.00
CA LYS A 189 -112.39 -0.38 -51.30
C LYS A 189 -112.67 -0.95 -49.92
N GLU A 190 -112.60 -2.26 -49.72
CA GLU A 190 -112.76 -2.91 -48.41
C GLU A 190 -111.57 -2.60 -47.47
N GLU A 191 -110.36 -2.56 -48.00
CA GLU A 191 -109.14 -2.10 -47.31
C GLU A 191 -109.21 -0.61 -46.97
N GLN A 192 -109.59 0.26 -47.93
CA GLN A 192 -109.81 1.68 -47.68
C GLN A 192 -110.89 1.92 -46.61
N LEU A 193 -111.99 1.16 -46.65
CA LEU A 193 -113.06 1.23 -45.65
C LEU A 193 -112.58 0.77 -44.26
N ASN A 194 -111.70 -0.23 -44.19
CA ASN A 194 -111.12 -0.67 -42.91
C ASN A 194 -110.07 0.32 -42.38
N LEU A 195 -109.27 0.94 -43.24
CA LEU A 195 -108.36 2.02 -42.87
C LEU A 195 -109.12 3.27 -42.37
N LEU A 196 -110.24 3.62 -43.00
CA LEU A 196 -111.14 4.67 -42.52
C LEU A 196 -111.70 4.33 -41.14
N LYS A 197 -112.32 3.16 -40.95
CA LYS A 197 -112.83 2.72 -39.63
C LYS A 197 -111.75 2.70 -38.53
N ASN A 198 -110.52 2.33 -38.87
CA ASN A 198 -109.40 2.38 -37.93
C ASN A 198 -109.02 3.82 -37.56
N ASN A 199 -109.00 4.76 -38.53
CA ASN A 199 -108.84 6.18 -38.25
C ASN A 199 -110.00 6.76 -37.42
N ASP A 200 -111.26 6.40 -37.73
CA ASP A 200 -112.43 6.84 -36.97
C ASP A 200 -112.38 6.35 -35.52
N CYS A 201 -111.93 5.11 -35.30
CA CYS A 201 -111.70 4.53 -33.97
C CYS A 201 -110.57 5.26 -33.21
N LEU A 202 -109.43 5.51 -33.86
CA LEU A 202 -108.31 6.26 -33.26
C LEU A 202 -108.69 7.71 -32.94
N THR A 203 -109.46 8.36 -33.83
CA THR A 203 -109.99 9.72 -33.64
C THR A 203 -110.96 9.74 -32.46
N SER A 204 -111.89 8.79 -32.38
CA SER A 204 -112.80 8.63 -31.24
C SER A 204 -112.05 8.40 -29.91
N GLN A 205 -110.96 7.64 -29.93
CA GLN A 205 -110.11 7.47 -28.73
C GLN A 205 -109.41 8.78 -28.34
N LEU A 206 -108.88 9.55 -29.30
CA LEU A 206 -108.28 10.86 -29.05
C LEU A 206 -109.31 11.87 -28.53
N GLU A 207 -110.52 11.88 -29.08
CA GLU A 207 -111.60 12.74 -28.59
C GLU A 207 -112.04 12.36 -27.17
N ASN A 208 -112.22 11.07 -26.86
CA ASN A 208 -112.51 10.62 -25.50
C ASN A 208 -111.42 11.02 -24.49
N ARG A 209 -110.14 10.91 -24.87
CA ARG A 209 -109.02 11.38 -24.01
C ARG A 209 -109.01 12.90 -23.86
N ASN A 210 -109.28 13.65 -24.93
CA ASN A 210 -109.39 15.11 -24.88
C ASN A 210 -110.61 15.59 -24.08
N GLN A 211 -111.72 14.85 -24.09
CA GLN A 211 -112.89 15.11 -23.25
C GLN A 211 -112.59 14.83 -21.78
N GLU A 212 -111.88 13.74 -21.45
CA GLU A 212 -111.46 13.47 -20.07
C GLU A 212 -110.44 14.49 -19.56
N ILE A 213 -109.49 14.93 -20.37
CA ILE A 213 -108.57 16.04 -20.03
C ILE A 213 -109.36 17.33 -19.75
N LYS A 214 -110.37 17.67 -20.58
CA LYS A 214 -111.26 18.82 -20.34
C LYS A 214 -112.11 18.64 -19.07
N ARG A 215 -112.58 17.42 -18.77
CA ARG A 215 -113.34 17.10 -17.55
C ARG A 215 -112.49 17.25 -16.29
N LEU A 216 -111.26 16.76 -16.33
CA LEU A 216 -110.30 16.89 -15.22
C LEU A 216 -109.94 18.37 -14.98
N ASN A 217 -109.71 19.16 -16.04
CA ASN A 217 -109.47 20.59 -15.91
C ASN A 217 -110.68 21.34 -15.33
N THR A 218 -111.90 21.09 -15.84
CA THR A 218 -113.12 21.75 -15.32
C THR A 218 -113.47 21.35 -13.88
N LEU A 219 -113.10 20.13 -13.42
CA LEU A 219 -113.19 19.78 -11.99
C LEU A 219 -112.19 20.56 -11.11
N MET A 220 -111.06 21.01 -11.66
CA MET A 220 -110.04 21.79 -10.94
C MET A 220 -110.34 23.29 -10.90
N GLU A 221 -111.16 23.80 -11.83
CA GLU A 221 -111.49 25.23 -11.96
C GLU A 221 -112.68 25.68 -11.06
N GLY A 222 -113.40 24.75 -10.42
CA GLY A 222 -114.62 25.02 -9.64
C GLY A 222 -114.44 25.52 -8.19
N GLY A 223 -113.24 25.90 -7.76
CA GLY A 223 -112.92 26.25 -6.36
C GLY A 223 -113.19 27.71 -5.98
N ARG A 224 -113.61 27.97 -4.72
CA ARG A 224 -113.73 29.36 -4.19
C ARG A 224 -112.37 30.08 -4.19
N PRO A 225 -112.27 31.36 -4.61
CA PRO A 225 -111.00 32.09 -4.59
C PRO A 225 -110.37 32.19 -3.21
N THR A 226 -109.10 31.79 -3.08
CA THR A 226 -108.33 31.77 -1.81
C THR A 226 -108.28 33.11 -1.08
N LYS A 227 -108.34 34.24 -1.81
CA LYS A 227 -108.38 35.60 -1.25
C LYS A 227 -109.64 35.89 -0.40
N ALA A 228 -110.71 35.13 -0.55
CA ALA A 228 -111.89 35.25 0.30
C ALA A 228 -111.72 34.50 1.64
N ILE A 229 -111.04 33.34 1.60
CA ILE A 229 -110.85 32.46 2.78
C ILE A 229 -109.85 33.07 3.78
N SER A 230 -108.87 33.85 3.32
CA SER A 230 -107.83 34.42 4.20
C SER A 230 -108.30 35.57 5.10
N ARG A 231 -109.59 35.97 5.07
CA ARG A 231 -110.09 37.11 5.86
C ARG A 231 -110.85 36.71 7.13
N ASP A 232 -111.37 35.49 7.20
CA ASP A 232 -112.17 34.97 8.32
C ASP A 232 -111.40 33.94 9.18
N CYS A 233 -110.09 33.79 8.97
CA CYS A 233 -109.31 32.67 9.50
C CYS A 233 -108.56 33.03 10.81
N CYS A 234 -109.09 32.58 11.95
CA CYS A 234 -108.66 33.04 13.29
C CYS A 234 -107.41 32.33 13.88
N TYR A 235 -106.21 32.57 13.35
CA TYR A 235 -104.98 31.91 13.85
C TYR A 235 -103.85 32.88 14.28
N LYS A 236 -103.85 33.27 15.56
CA LYS A 236 -102.74 34.01 16.23
C LYS A 236 -101.48 33.17 16.52
N ASN A 237 -101.38 31.95 15.98
CA ASN A 237 -100.25 31.03 16.19
C ASN A 237 -99.30 30.94 14.98
N ILE A 238 -99.56 31.68 13.91
CA ILE A 238 -98.75 31.60 12.68
C ILE A 238 -97.33 32.11 12.93
N ASP A 239 -97.13 33.22 13.67
CA ASP A 239 -95.79 33.78 13.88
C ASP A 239 -94.88 32.86 14.71
N ASN A 240 -95.42 32.16 15.71
CA ASN A 240 -94.68 31.14 16.46
C ASN A 240 -94.33 29.92 15.59
N LYS A 241 -95.21 29.55 14.65
CA LYS A 241 -94.96 28.45 13.69
C LYS A 241 -93.94 28.86 12.63
N ILE A 242 -93.96 30.11 12.18
CA ILE A 242 -92.92 30.70 11.31
C ILE A 242 -91.59 30.74 12.07
N GLY A 243 -91.57 31.13 13.35
CA GLY A 243 -90.38 31.10 14.20
C GLY A 243 -89.77 29.69 14.27
N SER A 244 -90.55 28.67 14.64
CA SER A 244 -90.05 27.30 14.70
C SER A 244 -89.57 26.78 13.33
N LEU A 245 -90.31 27.07 12.25
CA LEU A 245 -89.91 26.70 10.89
C LEU A 245 -88.65 27.45 10.43
N GLN A 246 -88.44 28.69 10.86
CA GLN A 246 -87.24 29.47 10.53
C GLN A 246 -86.02 28.92 11.28
N ASP A 247 -86.17 28.52 12.54
CA ASP A 247 -85.11 27.85 13.31
C ASP A 247 -84.82 26.44 12.79
N GLU A 248 -85.83 25.69 12.38
CA GLU A 248 -85.72 24.39 11.70
C GLU A 248 -85.04 24.52 10.33
N ILE A 249 -85.38 25.55 9.55
CA ILE A 249 -84.65 25.94 8.33
C ILE A 249 -83.19 26.32 8.66
N ASN A 250 -82.92 26.91 9.82
CA ASN A 250 -81.57 27.27 10.24
C ASN A 250 -80.77 26.07 10.77
N THR A 251 -81.38 25.07 11.42
CA THR A 251 -80.71 23.80 11.76
C THR A 251 -80.45 23.00 10.48
N LEU A 252 -81.44 22.83 9.60
CA LEU A 252 -81.27 22.18 8.30
C LEU A 252 -80.21 22.87 7.42
N LYS A 253 -80.08 24.20 7.47
CA LYS A 253 -78.96 24.91 6.81
C LYS A 253 -77.60 24.62 7.44
N ARG A 254 -77.49 24.54 8.77
CA ARG A 254 -76.26 24.16 9.47
C ARG A 254 -75.89 22.71 9.15
N GLU A 255 -76.85 21.79 9.25
CA GLU A 255 -76.72 20.37 8.93
C GLU A 255 -76.32 20.14 7.47
N ARG A 256 -76.99 20.82 6.53
CA ARG A 256 -76.60 20.81 5.10
C ARG A 256 -75.18 21.33 4.91
N ASN A 257 -74.76 22.38 5.63
CA ASN A 257 -73.39 22.89 5.54
C ASN A 257 -72.37 21.90 6.16
N THR A 258 -72.70 21.22 7.27
CA THR A 258 -71.81 20.20 7.85
C THR A 258 -71.74 18.95 6.98
N LEU A 259 -72.85 18.50 6.39
CA LEU A 259 -72.89 17.40 5.42
C LEU A 259 -72.14 17.76 4.13
N GLN A 260 -72.26 19.00 3.65
CA GLN A 260 -71.49 19.50 2.51
C GLN A 260 -69.99 19.53 2.82
N ASN A 261 -69.59 19.99 4.01
CA ASN A 261 -68.20 19.96 4.45
C ASN A 261 -67.68 18.52 4.58
N GLN A 262 -68.44 17.62 5.22
CA GLN A 262 -68.13 16.20 5.35
C GLN A 262 -68.03 15.51 3.98
N LEU A 263 -68.87 15.87 3.01
CA LEU A 263 -68.78 15.38 1.63
C LEU A 263 -67.51 15.88 0.95
N THR A 264 -67.16 17.18 1.08
CA THR A 264 -65.89 17.68 0.53
C THR A 264 -64.67 17.06 1.21
N GLU A 265 -64.75 16.74 2.50
CA GLU A 265 -63.66 16.07 3.23
C GLU A 265 -63.57 14.58 2.86
N ALA A 266 -64.69 13.89 2.69
CA ALA A 266 -64.75 12.51 2.20
C ALA A 266 -64.19 12.40 0.77
N LEU A 267 -64.56 13.34 -0.12
CA LEU A 267 -63.98 13.45 -1.47
C LEU A 267 -62.48 13.78 -1.41
N ALA A 268 -62.03 14.68 -0.53
CA ALA A 268 -60.61 14.97 -0.35
C ALA A 268 -59.83 13.73 0.12
N ARG A 269 -60.36 12.98 1.10
CA ARG A 269 -59.80 11.70 1.58
C ARG A 269 -59.85 10.63 0.48
N GLN A 270 -60.88 10.58 -0.36
CA GLN A 270 -60.96 9.67 -1.51
C GLN A 270 -59.92 10.03 -2.58
N HIS A 271 -59.77 11.31 -2.94
CA HIS A 271 -58.72 11.78 -3.85
C HIS A 271 -57.31 11.62 -3.27
N GLU A 272 -57.15 11.62 -1.95
CA GLU A 272 -55.87 11.26 -1.32
C GLU A 272 -55.63 9.75 -1.35
N ALA A 273 -56.60 8.92 -1.00
CA ALA A 273 -56.52 7.47 -1.09
C ALA A 273 -56.27 7.01 -2.54
N MET A 274 -56.92 7.64 -3.52
CA MET A 274 -56.70 7.40 -4.95
C MET A 274 -55.29 7.83 -5.40
N ARG A 275 -54.77 8.97 -4.90
CA ARG A 275 -53.35 9.34 -5.14
C ARG A 275 -52.38 8.36 -4.48
N ARG A 276 -52.64 7.91 -3.25
CA ARG A 276 -51.82 6.87 -2.59
C ARG A 276 -51.87 5.56 -3.38
N ALA A 277 -53.03 5.15 -3.89
CA ALA A 277 -53.19 3.97 -4.73
C ALA A 277 -52.49 4.11 -6.10
N LEU A 278 -52.57 5.27 -6.75
CA LEU A 278 -51.83 5.56 -7.99
C LEU A 278 -50.32 5.55 -7.74
N ASN A 279 -49.83 6.22 -6.69
CA ASN A 279 -48.42 6.21 -6.32
C ASN A 279 -47.92 4.79 -5.96
N LEU A 280 -48.77 3.94 -5.37
CA LEU A 280 -48.44 2.54 -5.09
C LEU A 280 -48.47 1.68 -6.36
N ALA A 281 -49.39 1.92 -7.30
CA ALA A 281 -49.39 1.26 -8.60
C ALA A 281 -48.17 1.66 -9.45
N GLU A 282 -47.79 2.94 -9.42
CA GLU A 282 -46.57 3.46 -10.04
C GLU A 282 -45.31 2.88 -9.37
N ARG A 283 -45.28 2.81 -8.03
CA ARG A 283 -44.18 2.16 -7.29
C ARG A 283 -44.08 0.66 -7.61
N ASN A 284 -45.20 -0.05 -7.71
CA ASN A 284 -45.23 -1.46 -8.07
C ASN A 284 -44.78 -1.67 -9.52
N LYS A 285 -45.23 -0.84 -10.46
CA LYS A 285 -44.74 -0.89 -11.85
C LYS A 285 -43.22 -0.63 -11.90
N LEU A 286 -42.72 0.37 -11.17
CA LEU A 286 -41.28 0.61 -11.05
C LEU A 286 -40.55 -0.61 -10.47
N LEU A 287 -41.11 -1.31 -9.48
CA LEU A 287 -40.54 -2.56 -8.94
C LEU A 287 -40.59 -3.73 -9.93
N GLU A 288 -41.63 -3.86 -10.74
CA GLU A 288 -41.70 -4.84 -11.84
C GLU A 288 -40.68 -4.54 -12.94
N ASP A 289 -40.47 -3.27 -13.27
CA ASP A 289 -39.51 -2.83 -14.28
C ASP A 289 -38.05 -2.92 -13.73
N GLU A 290 -37.83 -2.60 -12.44
CA GLU A 290 -36.59 -2.89 -11.69
C GLU A 290 -36.28 -4.40 -11.72
N MET A 291 -37.27 -5.28 -11.52
CA MET A 291 -37.11 -6.74 -11.58
C MET A 291 -36.73 -7.23 -12.98
N LYS A 292 -37.44 -6.78 -14.03
CA LYS A 292 -37.10 -7.12 -15.43
C LYS A 292 -35.69 -6.66 -15.80
N ASN A 293 -35.28 -5.48 -15.32
CA ASN A 293 -33.92 -4.99 -15.53
C ASN A 293 -32.88 -5.86 -14.82
N ILE A 294 -33.15 -6.35 -13.60
CA ILE A 294 -32.26 -7.30 -12.90
C ILE A 294 -32.14 -8.62 -13.69
N ASP A 295 -33.25 -9.18 -14.19
CA ASP A 295 -33.22 -10.39 -15.02
C ASP A 295 -32.45 -10.18 -16.34
N GLN A 296 -32.63 -9.03 -16.99
CA GLN A 296 -31.92 -8.69 -18.22
C GLN A 296 -30.42 -8.41 -17.98
N ILE A 297 -30.07 -7.83 -16.84
CA ILE A 297 -28.67 -7.67 -16.39
C ILE A 297 -28.06 -9.06 -16.12
N ALA A 298 -28.78 -9.98 -15.47
CA ALA A 298 -28.31 -11.34 -15.26
C ALA A 298 -28.03 -12.06 -16.60
N LEU A 299 -28.98 -12.03 -17.54
CA LEU A 299 -28.82 -12.64 -18.87
C LEU A 299 -27.68 -12.02 -19.68
N THR A 300 -27.48 -10.70 -19.62
CA THR A 300 -26.38 -10.04 -20.33
C THR A 300 -25.02 -10.26 -19.67
N VAL A 301 -24.96 -10.39 -18.33
CA VAL A 301 -23.75 -10.80 -17.60
C VAL A 301 -23.42 -12.27 -17.89
N GLU A 302 -24.40 -13.18 -17.97
CA GLU A 302 -24.19 -14.54 -18.44
C GLU A 302 -23.66 -14.58 -19.88
N ALA A 303 -24.23 -13.79 -20.80
CA ALA A 303 -23.74 -13.69 -22.18
C ALA A 303 -22.29 -13.20 -22.23
N GLN A 304 -21.94 -12.13 -21.51
CA GLN A 304 -20.57 -11.62 -21.41
C GLN A 304 -19.61 -12.61 -20.73
N CYS A 305 -20.08 -13.36 -19.72
CA CYS A 305 -19.32 -14.45 -19.11
C CYS A 305 -19.05 -15.56 -20.13
N ASN A 306 -20.05 -15.97 -20.90
CA ASN A 306 -19.91 -16.97 -21.95
C ASN A 306 -18.96 -16.52 -23.08
N ASP A 307 -19.00 -15.25 -23.51
CA ASP A 307 -18.07 -14.72 -24.52
C ASP A 307 -16.64 -14.53 -23.98
N THR A 308 -16.47 -14.13 -22.71
CA THR A 308 -15.15 -14.06 -22.07
C THR A 308 -14.56 -15.45 -21.81
N VAL A 309 -15.38 -16.43 -21.41
CA VAL A 309 -14.99 -17.85 -21.34
C VAL A 309 -14.61 -18.36 -22.73
N LYS A 310 -15.42 -18.13 -23.76
CA LYS A 310 -15.16 -18.54 -25.15
C LYS A 310 -13.86 -17.93 -25.67
N THR A 311 -13.65 -16.63 -25.55
CA THR A 311 -12.41 -15.98 -26.00
C THR A 311 -11.20 -16.41 -25.18
N ASN A 312 -11.37 -16.81 -23.91
CA ASN A 312 -10.30 -17.43 -23.12
C ASN A 312 -10.03 -18.88 -23.53
N VAL A 313 -11.05 -19.68 -23.88
CA VAL A 313 -10.89 -21.02 -24.49
C VAL A 313 -10.18 -20.91 -25.84
N GLU A 314 -10.50 -19.92 -26.67
CA GLU A 314 -9.77 -19.66 -27.92
C GLU A 314 -8.32 -19.25 -27.68
N LYS A 315 -8.03 -18.41 -26.67
CA LYS A 315 -6.64 -18.09 -26.27
C LYS A 315 -5.90 -19.33 -25.78
N VAL A 316 -6.55 -20.16 -24.96
CA VAL A 316 -5.99 -21.43 -24.47
C VAL A 316 -5.73 -22.39 -25.62
N SER A 317 -6.62 -22.52 -26.61
CA SER A 317 -6.35 -23.28 -27.83
C SER A 317 -5.12 -22.74 -28.56
N ARG A 318 -5.07 -21.44 -28.87
CA ARG A 318 -3.91 -20.83 -29.56
C ARG A 318 -2.60 -20.98 -28.79
N LEU A 319 -2.65 -21.02 -27.45
CA LEU A 319 -1.48 -21.31 -26.60
C LEU A 319 -1.14 -22.82 -26.59
N GLN A 320 -2.14 -23.70 -26.60
CA GLN A 320 -1.98 -25.15 -26.74
C GLN A 320 -1.38 -25.49 -28.11
N ASP A 321 -1.84 -24.85 -29.18
CA ASP A 321 -1.36 -25.02 -30.55
C ASP A 321 0.09 -24.53 -30.68
N ARG A 322 0.41 -23.33 -30.18
CA ARG A 322 1.81 -22.85 -30.11
C ARG A 322 2.70 -23.70 -29.19
N MET A 323 2.15 -24.31 -28.14
CA MET A 323 2.88 -25.27 -27.30
C MET A 323 3.12 -26.57 -28.07
N ASN A 324 2.13 -27.07 -28.83
CA ASN A 324 2.27 -28.25 -29.69
C ASN A 324 3.30 -28.01 -30.81
N GLU A 325 3.28 -26.84 -31.47
CA GLU A 325 4.31 -26.40 -32.42
C GLU A 325 5.69 -26.38 -31.76
N SER A 326 5.81 -25.78 -30.57
CA SER A 326 7.07 -25.72 -29.81
C SER A 326 7.56 -27.12 -29.41
N VAL A 327 6.65 -28.03 -29.02
CA VAL A 327 6.99 -29.43 -28.73
C VAL A 327 7.42 -30.17 -29.99
N VAL A 328 6.82 -29.89 -31.16
CA VAL A 328 7.27 -30.46 -32.44
C VAL A 328 8.66 -29.94 -32.82
N THR A 329 8.95 -28.64 -32.65
CA THR A 329 10.29 -28.09 -32.93
C THR A 329 11.34 -28.60 -31.95
N VAL A 330 11.01 -28.74 -30.66
CA VAL A 330 11.86 -29.41 -29.66
C VAL A 330 12.12 -30.85 -30.09
N GLN A 331 11.10 -31.62 -30.49
CA GLN A 331 11.31 -32.99 -30.96
C GLN A 331 12.14 -33.08 -32.26
N THR A 332 12.07 -32.11 -33.18
CA THR A 332 12.98 -32.09 -34.35
C THR A 332 14.42 -31.77 -33.94
N LEU A 333 14.61 -30.80 -33.04
CA LEU A 333 15.93 -30.47 -32.49
C LEU A 333 16.51 -31.63 -31.65
N GLU A 334 15.69 -32.36 -30.89
CA GLU A 334 16.09 -33.58 -30.19
C GLU A 334 16.54 -34.67 -31.18
N ARG A 335 15.80 -34.87 -32.27
CA ARG A 335 16.19 -35.82 -33.34
C ARG A 335 17.51 -35.41 -33.98
N GLU A 336 17.71 -34.13 -34.28
CA GLU A 336 18.97 -33.61 -34.81
C GLU A 336 20.13 -33.74 -33.82
N VAL A 337 19.91 -33.43 -32.54
CA VAL A 337 20.88 -33.67 -31.46
C VAL A 337 21.19 -35.16 -31.31
N THR A 338 20.24 -36.09 -31.55
CA THR A 338 20.57 -37.53 -31.59
C THR A 338 21.37 -37.93 -32.83
N LYS A 339 21.10 -37.36 -34.02
CA LYS A 339 21.93 -37.59 -35.22
C LYS A 339 23.36 -37.10 -35.01
N LEU A 340 23.52 -35.83 -34.59
CA LEU A 340 24.81 -35.23 -34.29
C LEU A 340 25.57 -35.97 -33.18
N LYS A 341 24.87 -36.61 -32.23
CA LYS A 341 25.50 -37.51 -31.24
C LYS A 341 25.98 -38.82 -31.85
N VAL A 342 25.21 -39.43 -32.77
CA VAL A 342 25.62 -40.64 -33.51
C VAL A 342 26.82 -40.33 -34.40
N GLU A 343 26.74 -39.30 -35.24
CA GLU A 343 27.83 -38.80 -36.10
C GLU A 343 29.08 -38.48 -35.28
N LYS A 344 28.92 -37.84 -34.10
CA LYS A 344 30.04 -37.62 -33.17
C LYS A 344 30.63 -38.92 -32.63
N THR A 345 29.83 -39.94 -32.30
CA THR A 345 30.38 -41.25 -31.86
C THR A 345 31.05 -42.02 -33.00
N GLU A 346 30.54 -41.91 -34.23
CA GLU A 346 31.15 -42.49 -35.42
C GLU A 346 32.52 -41.84 -35.69
N LEU A 347 32.58 -40.50 -35.73
CA LEU A 347 33.84 -39.73 -35.85
C LEU A 347 34.82 -40.01 -34.69
N ILE A 348 34.35 -40.23 -33.46
CA ILE A 348 35.21 -40.66 -32.34
C ILE A 348 35.79 -42.06 -32.63
N SER A 349 34.98 -43.01 -33.11
CA SER A 349 35.44 -44.36 -33.44
C SER A 349 36.42 -44.38 -34.63
N GLU A 350 36.21 -43.52 -35.63
CA GLU A 350 37.16 -43.31 -36.73
C GLU A 350 38.47 -42.71 -36.23
N LEU A 351 38.41 -41.69 -35.36
CA LEU A 351 39.61 -41.12 -34.73
C LEU A 351 40.33 -42.13 -33.82
N GLU A 352 39.63 -43.08 -33.20
CA GLU A 352 40.23 -44.18 -32.43
C GLU A 352 40.87 -45.24 -33.34
N ALA A 353 40.23 -45.58 -34.47
CA ALA A 353 40.82 -46.44 -35.50
C ALA A 353 42.10 -45.80 -36.08
N ILE A 354 42.06 -44.52 -36.46
CA ILE A 354 43.24 -43.77 -36.97
C ILE A 354 44.33 -43.65 -35.90
N LYS A 355 43.99 -43.50 -34.60
CA LYS A 355 44.98 -43.56 -33.51
C LYS A 355 45.58 -44.96 -33.35
N PHE A 356 44.82 -46.02 -33.57
CA PHE A 356 45.31 -47.41 -33.53
C PHE A 356 46.22 -47.72 -34.72
N GLU A 357 45.84 -47.32 -35.94
CA GLU A 357 46.68 -47.41 -37.12
C GLU A 357 47.97 -46.59 -36.95
N LYS A 358 47.88 -45.35 -36.45
CA LYS A 358 49.07 -44.54 -36.11
C LYS A 358 49.98 -45.25 -35.11
N LYS A 359 49.43 -45.89 -34.07
CA LYS A 359 50.23 -46.68 -33.10
C LYS A 359 50.90 -47.87 -33.77
N ASN A 360 50.21 -48.60 -34.64
CA ASN A 360 50.78 -49.75 -35.36
C ASN A 360 51.88 -49.30 -36.33
N LEU A 361 51.67 -48.22 -37.08
CA LEU A 361 52.68 -47.62 -37.96
C LEU A 361 53.87 -47.08 -37.16
N GLN A 362 53.65 -46.52 -35.98
CA GLN A 362 54.73 -46.06 -35.10
C GLN A 362 55.53 -47.24 -34.54
N MET A 363 54.90 -48.31 -34.05
CA MET A 363 55.61 -49.53 -33.63
C MET A 363 56.39 -50.16 -34.79
N LEU A 364 55.82 -50.19 -35.99
CA LEU A 364 56.50 -50.72 -37.18
C LEU A 364 57.72 -49.86 -37.57
N LEU A 365 57.58 -48.53 -37.51
CA LEU A 365 58.70 -47.60 -37.70
C LEU A 365 59.78 -47.77 -36.62
N GLU A 366 59.39 -47.96 -35.36
CA GLU A 366 60.31 -48.22 -34.26
C GLU A 366 61.09 -49.53 -34.52
N THR A 367 60.43 -50.63 -34.93
CA THR A 367 61.12 -51.87 -35.32
C THR A 367 62.06 -51.70 -36.53
N GLU A 368 61.64 -50.97 -37.57
CA GLU A 368 62.50 -50.67 -38.73
C GLU A 368 63.70 -49.79 -38.34
N THR A 369 63.54 -48.86 -37.38
CA THR A 369 64.68 -48.08 -36.87
C THR A 369 65.63 -48.90 -36.00
N ASP A 370 65.14 -49.89 -35.26
CA ASP A 370 65.98 -50.80 -34.46
C ASP A 370 66.69 -51.84 -35.32
N ASP A 371 66.06 -52.37 -36.36
CA ASP A 371 66.76 -53.19 -37.35
C ASP A 371 67.72 -52.37 -38.20
N LYS A 372 67.42 -51.09 -38.51
CA LYS A 372 68.40 -50.16 -39.07
C LYS A 372 69.59 -49.91 -38.13
N LYS A 373 69.38 -49.78 -36.81
CA LYS A 373 70.48 -49.71 -35.83
C LYS A 373 71.30 -50.98 -35.84
N ARG A 374 70.68 -52.17 -35.74
CA ARG A 374 71.36 -53.48 -35.80
C ARG A 374 72.17 -53.67 -37.09
N LEU A 375 71.66 -53.20 -38.23
CA LEU A 375 72.37 -53.21 -39.51
C LEU A 375 73.52 -52.20 -39.54
N MET A 376 73.36 -51.03 -38.94
CA MET A 376 74.42 -50.02 -38.77
C MET A 376 75.51 -50.50 -37.81
N ASP A 377 75.16 -51.17 -36.72
CA ASP A 377 76.11 -51.80 -35.79
C ASP A 377 76.85 -52.96 -36.45
N ARG A 378 76.18 -53.77 -37.28
CA ARG A 378 76.85 -54.77 -38.13
C ARG A 378 77.79 -54.11 -39.14
N LEU A 379 77.38 -53.02 -39.80
CA LEU A 379 78.22 -52.26 -40.72
C LEU A 379 79.46 -51.71 -40.00
N ASN A 380 79.28 -51.05 -38.85
CA ASN A 380 80.36 -50.52 -38.03
C ASN A 380 81.33 -51.63 -37.58
N ASN A 381 80.81 -52.80 -37.16
CA ASN A 381 81.65 -53.96 -36.84
C ASN A 381 82.43 -54.46 -38.07
N PHE A 382 81.81 -54.52 -39.25
CA PHE A 382 82.53 -54.85 -40.49
C PHE A 382 83.57 -53.78 -40.85
N THR A 383 83.30 -52.49 -40.66
CA THR A 383 84.27 -51.41 -40.87
C THR A 383 85.43 -51.46 -39.88
N VAL A 384 85.21 -51.86 -38.62
CA VAL A 384 86.29 -52.09 -37.64
C VAL A 384 87.13 -53.31 -38.02
N ILE A 385 86.51 -54.39 -38.53
CA ILE A 385 87.23 -55.55 -39.08
C ILE A 385 88.04 -55.15 -40.32
N GLU A 386 87.44 -54.39 -41.24
CA GLU A 386 88.08 -53.87 -42.45
C GLU A 386 89.26 -52.94 -42.12
N GLN A 387 89.11 -52.01 -41.18
CA GLN A 387 90.21 -51.18 -40.69
C GLN A 387 91.32 -52.01 -40.03
N SER A 388 90.96 -53.06 -39.28
CA SER A 388 91.95 -53.97 -38.67
C SER A 388 92.74 -54.75 -39.73
N LEU A 389 92.04 -55.25 -40.77
CA LEU A 389 92.65 -55.92 -41.92
C LEU A 389 93.52 -54.95 -42.74
N ASN A 390 93.06 -53.72 -42.97
CA ASN A 390 93.81 -52.69 -43.69
C ASN A 390 95.06 -52.24 -42.90
N MET A 391 95.00 -52.15 -41.57
CA MET A 391 96.20 -51.93 -40.75
C MET A 391 97.21 -53.08 -40.86
N GLU A 392 96.75 -54.34 -40.92
CA GLU A 392 97.66 -55.48 -41.12
C GLU A 392 98.20 -55.50 -42.56
N ILE A 393 97.41 -55.12 -43.57
CA ILE A 393 97.89 -54.91 -44.95
C ILE A 393 98.96 -53.81 -44.98
N ASP A 394 98.74 -52.65 -44.35
CA ASP A 394 99.74 -51.57 -44.28
C ASP A 394 100.99 -51.95 -43.47
N ARG A 395 100.86 -52.87 -42.50
CA ARG A 395 101.98 -53.46 -41.76
C ARG A 395 102.77 -54.42 -42.66
N LEU A 396 102.09 -55.29 -43.40
CA LEU A 396 102.70 -56.21 -44.36
C LEU A 396 103.34 -55.46 -45.55
N LEU A 397 102.72 -54.38 -46.03
CA LEU A 397 103.27 -53.49 -47.05
C LEU A 397 104.49 -52.72 -46.54
N ARG A 398 104.49 -52.24 -45.29
CA ARG A 398 105.69 -51.63 -44.67
C ARG A 398 106.83 -52.64 -44.51
N LEU A 399 106.55 -53.84 -44.00
CA LEU A 399 107.54 -54.93 -43.90
C LEU A 399 108.08 -55.33 -45.29
N SER A 400 107.22 -55.43 -46.32
CA SER A 400 107.63 -55.67 -47.70
C SER A 400 108.45 -54.51 -48.27
N GLY A 401 108.10 -53.26 -47.96
CA GLY A 401 108.83 -52.05 -48.35
C GLY A 401 110.16 -51.87 -47.61
N GLU A 402 110.30 -52.42 -46.40
CA GLU A 402 111.57 -52.51 -45.67
C GLU A 402 112.46 -53.61 -46.25
N GLN A 403 111.90 -54.78 -46.57
CA GLN A 403 112.64 -55.84 -47.28
C GLN A 403 113.10 -55.36 -48.67
N LYS A 404 112.25 -54.67 -49.44
CA LYS A 404 112.61 -54.09 -50.74
C LYS A 404 113.67 -52.99 -50.62
N ARG A 405 113.61 -52.14 -49.57
CA ARG A 405 114.70 -51.19 -49.30
C ARG A 405 116.00 -51.89 -48.88
N LYS A 406 115.93 -52.97 -48.10
CA LYS A 406 117.10 -53.77 -47.73
C LYS A 406 117.77 -54.42 -48.95
N ILE A 407 116.98 -54.85 -49.93
CA ILE A 407 117.45 -55.33 -51.23
C ILE A 407 118.10 -54.18 -52.01
N ALA A 408 117.43 -53.03 -52.15
CA ALA A 408 117.96 -51.87 -52.87
C ALA A 408 119.24 -51.27 -52.23
N GLU A 409 119.38 -51.30 -50.90
CA GLU A 409 120.61 -50.92 -50.19
C GLU A 409 121.77 -51.87 -50.59
N LEU A 410 121.54 -53.19 -50.60
CA LEU A 410 122.53 -54.19 -51.00
C LEU A 410 122.84 -54.15 -52.51
N GLU A 411 121.89 -53.73 -53.35
CA GLU A 411 122.12 -53.49 -54.78
C GLU A 411 122.92 -52.19 -55.03
N SER A 412 122.78 -51.18 -54.19
CA SER A 412 123.50 -49.90 -54.31
C SER A 412 125.01 -50.04 -54.12
N ASP A 413 125.48 -50.92 -53.23
CA ASP A 413 126.92 -51.18 -53.01
C ASP A 413 127.59 -51.90 -54.20
N VAL A 414 126.80 -52.51 -55.10
CA VAL A 414 127.32 -53.25 -56.26
C VAL A 414 127.57 -52.35 -57.48
N ILE A 415 126.95 -51.15 -57.54
CA ILE A 415 127.08 -50.21 -58.68
C ILE A 415 128.35 -49.34 -58.55
N ALA A 416 129.43 -49.94 -58.06
CA ALA A 416 130.79 -49.41 -58.08
C ALA A 416 131.69 -50.06 -59.16
N SER A 417 131.18 -51.02 -59.95
CA SER A 417 131.92 -51.60 -61.07
C SER A 417 131.02 -52.14 -62.19
N LYS A 418 131.30 -51.68 -63.43
CA LYS A 418 130.73 -52.12 -64.72
C LYS A 418 129.23 -51.90 -64.93
N VAL A 419 128.73 -51.68 -66.13
CA VAL A 419 129.18 -51.01 -67.38
C VAL A 419 127.99 -51.15 -68.34
N VAL A 420 127.74 -50.09 -69.12
CA VAL A 420 126.73 -49.98 -70.17
C VAL A 420 126.71 -51.19 -71.13
N SER A 421 125.53 -51.77 -71.40
CA SER A 421 125.06 -52.12 -72.76
C SER A 421 123.60 -52.62 -72.84
N SER A 422 122.89 -52.11 -73.84
CA SER A 422 121.50 -52.35 -74.29
C SER A 422 120.97 -53.80 -74.37
N ASN A 423 119.67 -54.00 -74.06
CA ASN A 423 118.71 -54.60 -75.02
C ASN A 423 117.21 -54.46 -74.64
N LEU A 424 116.32 -54.85 -75.57
CA LEU A 424 114.85 -54.70 -75.52
C LEU A 424 114.15 -55.84 -74.73
N ARG A 425 112.98 -55.55 -74.10
CA ARG A 425 111.66 -56.13 -74.52
C ARG A 425 110.42 -55.74 -73.67
N SER A 426 109.33 -55.66 -74.42
CA SER A 426 107.88 -55.60 -74.12
C SER A 426 107.28 -56.69 -73.20
N SER A 427 106.11 -56.40 -72.60
CA SER A 427 104.94 -57.30 -72.62
C SER A 427 103.60 -56.54 -72.45
N LEU A 428 102.51 -57.18 -72.86
CA LEU A 428 101.10 -56.89 -72.56
C LEU A 428 100.54 -58.00 -71.63
N ASP A 429 99.23 -57.92 -71.33
CA ASP A 429 98.34 -59.01 -70.83
C ASP A 429 98.55 -59.48 -69.35
N VAL A 430 97.57 -60.03 -68.57
CA VAL A 430 96.09 -60.22 -68.67
C VAL A 430 95.51 -60.51 -67.24
N GLU A 431 94.23 -60.92 -67.13
CA GLU A 431 93.47 -61.46 -65.96
C GLU A 431 92.71 -60.43 -65.08
N ASN A 432 91.38 -60.47 -64.83
CA ASN A 432 90.21 -61.35 -65.13
C ASN A 432 89.79 -62.42 -64.09
N LEU A 433 88.47 -62.71 -64.05
CA LEU A 433 87.73 -63.71 -63.22
C LEU A 433 87.55 -63.32 -61.72
N GLN A 434 86.57 -63.82 -60.95
CA GLN A 434 85.68 -64.99 -61.13
C GLN A 434 84.32 -64.89 -60.35
N LYS A 435 83.20 -65.33 -60.97
CA LYS A 435 81.95 -66.05 -60.49
C LYS A 435 81.42 -65.82 -59.04
N GLN A 436 80.14 -65.97 -58.67
CA GLN A 436 79.06 -66.96 -58.95
C GLN A 436 77.75 -66.38 -58.31
N ARG A 437 76.47 -66.77 -58.50
CA ARG A 437 75.60 -67.51 -59.46
C ARG A 437 74.37 -67.96 -58.65
N SER A 438 73.15 -67.92 -59.21
CA SER A 438 71.92 -68.64 -58.74
C SER A 438 71.31 -68.22 -57.36
N GLN A 439 70.03 -68.47 -57.05
CA GLN A 439 68.96 -69.18 -57.77
C GLN A 439 67.53 -68.64 -57.50
N VAL A 440 66.59 -69.06 -58.34
CA VAL A 440 65.11 -68.87 -58.32
C VAL A 440 64.49 -70.26 -58.06
N PRO A 441 63.41 -70.43 -57.25
CA PRO A 441 62.07 -70.64 -57.86
C PRO A 441 60.81 -70.30 -57.03
N ASP A 442 59.69 -70.10 -57.74
CA ASP A 442 58.31 -70.61 -57.49
C ASP A 442 57.51 -70.28 -56.21
N SER A 443 56.16 -70.39 -56.18
CA SER A 443 55.13 -70.19 -57.23
C SER A 443 53.71 -70.23 -56.61
N SER A 444 52.73 -69.59 -57.25
CA SER A 444 51.28 -69.96 -57.19
C SER A 444 50.55 -69.86 -55.82
N THR A 445 49.22 -69.99 -55.63
CA THR A 445 48.03 -69.52 -56.40
C THR A 445 46.81 -69.47 -55.47
N HIS A 446 45.95 -68.46 -55.60
CA HIS A 446 44.52 -68.45 -55.18
C HIS A 446 44.22 -68.61 -53.65
N THR A 447 43.01 -68.40 -53.07
CA THR A 447 41.66 -68.11 -53.62
C THR A 447 40.76 -67.29 -52.64
N LYS A 448 39.88 -66.43 -53.18
CA LYS A 448 38.53 -66.01 -52.71
C LYS A 448 38.19 -65.82 -51.20
N LYS A 449 37.97 -64.53 -50.84
CA LYS A 449 36.81 -63.91 -50.15
C LYS A 449 35.88 -64.74 -49.23
N ILE A 450 35.68 -64.22 -48.00
CA ILE A 450 34.54 -64.43 -47.06
C ILE A 450 34.14 -63.02 -46.57
N SER A 451 32.94 -62.48 -46.84
CA SER A 451 31.62 -62.65 -46.17
C SER A 451 31.56 -62.01 -44.75
N VAL A 452 30.89 -60.86 -44.58
CA VAL A 452 29.45 -60.64 -44.28
C VAL A 452 29.08 -60.89 -42.81
N THR A 453 28.69 -59.82 -42.11
CA THR A 453 28.18 -59.83 -40.73
C THR A 453 26.65 -59.76 -40.66
N LYS A 454 26.07 -60.27 -39.56
CA LYS A 454 24.69 -60.01 -39.09
C LYS A 454 24.66 -60.18 -37.56
N THR A 455 23.89 -59.39 -36.82
CA THR A 455 22.67 -59.83 -36.08
C THR A 455 22.18 -58.85 -35.00
N HIS A 456 20.85 -58.77 -34.90
CA HIS A 456 19.95 -58.54 -33.74
C HIS A 456 20.30 -57.65 -32.52
N LYS A 457 19.67 -56.45 -32.48
CA LYS A 457 18.40 -56.13 -31.75
C LYS A 457 18.28 -56.33 -30.21
N THR A 458 17.82 -55.26 -29.52
CA THR A 458 17.20 -55.21 -28.15
C THR A 458 18.13 -55.48 -26.94
N THR A 459 17.95 -54.92 -25.73
CA THR A 459 16.79 -54.24 -25.08
C THR A 459 17.23 -53.11 -24.10
N CYS A 460 16.28 -52.29 -23.61
CA CYS A 460 16.50 -51.19 -22.65
C CYS A 460 16.65 -51.63 -21.17
N ARG A 461 17.28 -50.80 -20.31
CA ARG A 461 16.68 -50.26 -19.06
C ARG A 461 17.51 -49.12 -18.43
N LYS A 462 17.06 -48.60 -17.27
CA LYS A 462 17.26 -47.21 -16.80
C LYS A 462 17.42 -47.11 -15.26
N ALA A 463 18.10 -46.06 -14.78
CA ALA A 463 17.96 -45.38 -13.48
C ALA A 463 18.55 -46.00 -12.17
N LEU A 464 18.45 -45.18 -11.11
CA LEU A 464 18.71 -45.37 -9.66
C LEU A 464 20.13 -45.01 -9.14
N SER A 465 20.34 -44.44 -7.93
CA SER A 465 19.54 -43.51 -7.09
C SER A 465 20.28 -43.09 -5.79
N GLY A 466 20.22 -41.82 -5.37
CA GLY A 466 20.63 -41.33 -4.01
C GLY A 466 22.14 -41.18 -3.78
N SER A 467 22.64 -40.61 -2.66
CA SER A 467 21.98 -39.87 -1.54
C SER A 467 23.03 -39.10 -0.67
N ALA A 468 22.54 -38.19 0.19
CA ALA A 468 23.15 -37.69 1.45
C ALA A 468 24.36 -36.70 1.49
N LYS A 469 24.03 -35.45 1.90
CA LYS A 469 24.52 -34.67 3.09
C LYS A 469 25.98 -34.19 3.28
N LEU A 470 26.07 -32.88 3.61
CA LEU A 470 26.98 -32.18 4.56
C LEU A 470 28.48 -32.04 4.16
N ASP A 471 29.27 -31.05 4.63
CA ASP A 471 29.05 -29.96 5.62
C ASP A 471 29.98 -28.72 5.41
N SER A 472 29.81 -27.65 6.22
CA SER A 472 30.73 -26.49 6.47
C SER A 472 31.01 -25.46 5.33
N VAL A 473 31.05 -24.11 5.47
CA VAL A 473 31.50 -23.11 6.51
C VAL A 473 33.00 -22.73 6.33
N ALA A 474 33.50 -21.46 6.32
CA ALA A 474 32.95 -20.12 6.66
C ALA A 474 33.75 -18.92 6.03
N LYS A 475 33.23 -17.68 6.19
CA LYS A 475 33.94 -16.37 6.46
C LYS A 475 34.96 -15.84 5.41
N GLU A 476 35.43 -14.59 5.41
CA GLU A 476 35.22 -13.34 6.21
C GLU A 476 35.21 -12.13 5.22
N ALA A 477 34.60 -10.95 5.46
CA ALA A 477 35.15 -9.73 6.11
C ALA A 477 36.50 -9.20 5.51
N LYS A 478 36.85 -7.89 5.52
CA LYS A 478 36.24 -6.66 6.08
C LYS A 478 36.94 -5.40 5.48
N ASP A 479 36.36 -4.21 5.71
CA ASP A 479 37.03 -2.89 5.77
C ASP A 479 37.73 -2.29 4.51
N SER A 480 38.09 -0.99 4.46
CA SER A 480 37.36 0.26 4.82
C SER A 480 38.13 1.52 4.33
N LEU A 481 37.39 2.50 3.78
CA LEU A 481 37.69 3.96 3.74
C LEU A 481 38.85 4.57 2.90
N ASN A 482 38.62 5.86 2.55
CA ASN A 482 39.61 6.96 2.35
C ASN A 482 40.47 7.03 1.04
N HIS A 483 40.73 8.21 0.43
CA HIS A 483 40.21 9.58 0.65
C HIS A 483 40.51 10.54 -0.55
N ILE A 484 39.73 11.64 -0.67
CA ILE A 484 40.09 13.00 -1.19
C ILE A 484 40.79 13.15 -2.57
N LYS A 485 40.15 13.74 -3.61
CA LYS A 485 40.02 15.21 -3.97
C LYS A 485 41.28 15.80 -4.68
N PRO A 486 41.26 16.97 -5.39
CA PRO A 486 40.35 18.12 -5.24
C PRO A 486 39.68 18.71 -6.53
N LEU A 487 38.76 19.67 -6.31
CA LEU A 487 38.22 20.62 -7.32
C LEU A 487 39.22 21.77 -7.57
N PRO A 488 39.00 22.66 -8.56
CA PRO A 488 38.39 23.98 -8.23
C PRO A 488 37.52 24.60 -9.40
N PRO A 489 37.02 25.86 -9.33
CA PRO A 489 36.05 26.34 -8.32
C PRO A 489 34.94 27.30 -8.86
N GLY A 490 33.96 27.64 -8.02
CA GLY A 490 33.19 28.91 -8.09
C GLY A 490 31.74 28.81 -8.61
N LEU A 491 30.76 29.56 -8.09
CA LEU A 491 30.74 30.56 -7.00
C LEU A 491 29.39 30.53 -6.24
N GLN A 492 29.46 30.78 -4.92
CA GLN A 492 28.56 31.56 -4.01
C GLN A 492 27.02 31.60 -4.28
N TYR A 493 26.13 31.64 -3.27
CA TYR A 493 26.23 32.20 -1.92
C TYR A 493 25.38 31.41 -0.87
N ASP A 494 25.38 31.86 0.39
CA ASP A 494 25.00 31.10 1.60
C ASP A 494 23.85 31.79 2.43
N PRO A 495 23.74 31.76 3.77
CA PRO A 495 22.69 31.01 4.50
C PRO A 495 21.66 31.83 5.32
N LYS A 496 20.54 31.20 5.74
CA LYS A 496 20.23 30.86 7.17
C LYS A 496 18.80 30.38 7.48
N MET A 497 18.75 29.38 8.38
CA MET A 497 17.80 29.18 9.52
C MET A 497 16.27 29.23 9.32
N GLY A 498 15.55 28.35 10.03
CA GLY A 498 14.28 28.75 10.66
C GLY A 498 13.22 27.68 10.91
N SER A 499 13.40 26.83 11.92
CA SER A 499 12.32 25.98 12.44
C SER A 499 11.11 26.77 12.97
N LYS A 500 9.90 26.51 12.46
CA LYS A 500 8.83 25.86 13.25
C LYS A 500 7.57 25.51 12.43
N CYS A 501 6.85 24.49 12.89
CA CYS A 501 5.47 24.21 12.48
C CYS A 501 4.49 24.95 13.41
N CYS A 502 3.40 25.51 12.86
CA CYS A 502 2.03 25.35 13.38
C CYS A 502 0.99 26.06 12.49
N CYS A 503 -0.14 25.37 12.27
CA CYS A 503 -1.52 25.88 12.11
C CYS A 503 -1.77 27.23 11.40
N GLU A 504 -2.41 27.20 10.21
CA GLU A 504 -3.84 27.56 10.07
C GLU A 504 -4.39 27.33 8.63
N VAL A 505 -5.68 27.57 8.42
CA VAL A 505 -6.46 27.09 7.28
C VAL A 505 -6.07 27.76 5.94
N GLY A 506 -5.85 26.93 4.90
CA GLY A 506 -5.91 27.35 3.50
C GLY A 506 -4.62 27.86 2.84
N GLY A 507 -3.60 28.29 3.60
CA GLY A 507 -2.39 28.91 3.05
C GLY A 507 -1.53 28.01 2.15
N CYS A 508 -1.05 26.88 2.69
CA CYS A 508 0.00 26.08 2.05
C CYS A 508 -0.40 25.47 0.70
N ILE A 509 -1.68 25.11 0.51
CA ILE A 509 -2.16 24.55 -0.76
C ILE A 509 -2.12 25.62 -1.86
N LYS A 510 -2.40 26.90 -1.54
CA LYS A 510 -2.32 27.97 -2.52
C LYS A 510 -0.87 28.25 -2.93
N TRP A 511 0.06 28.32 -1.96
CA TRP A 511 1.48 28.54 -2.26
C TRP A 511 2.12 27.38 -3.03
N MET A 512 1.81 26.13 -2.68
CA MET A 512 2.25 24.96 -3.47
C MET A 512 1.63 24.93 -4.87
N ARG A 513 0.37 25.38 -5.03
CA ARG A 513 -0.26 25.50 -6.35
C ARG A 513 0.37 26.63 -7.18
N GLU A 514 0.64 27.80 -6.59
CA GLU A 514 1.35 28.89 -7.26
C GLU A 514 2.81 28.53 -7.60
N LEU A 515 3.49 27.70 -6.79
CA LEU A 515 4.79 27.12 -7.14
C LEU A 515 4.67 26.12 -8.30
N LEU A 516 3.71 25.20 -8.26
CA LEU A 516 3.49 24.22 -9.33
C LEU A 516 3.03 24.89 -10.62
N GLU A 517 2.17 25.90 -10.57
CA GLU A 517 1.75 26.68 -11.75
C GLU A 517 2.91 27.53 -12.28
N LYS A 518 3.82 28.04 -11.45
CA LYS A 518 5.08 28.66 -11.91
C LYS A 518 6.08 27.66 -12.48
N ASP A 519 6.20 26.47 -11.92
CA ASP A 519 7.17 25.44 -12.36
C ASP A 519 6.65 24.67 -13.60
N ILE A 520 5.33 24.56 -13.76
CA ILE A 520 4.65 24.14 -15.00
C ILE A 520 4.74 25.26 -16.03
N ALA A 521 4.44 26.52 -15.71
CA ALA A 521 4.61 27.63 -16.66
C ALA A 521 6.07 27.79 -17.10
N SER A 522 7.04 27.65 -16.19
CA SER A 522 8.47 27.62 -16.48
C SER A 522 8.84 26.50 -17.45
N ARG A 523 8.42 25.24 -17.17
CA ARG A 523 8.66 24.13 -18.10
C ARG A 523 7.89 24.26 -19.42
N GLN A 524 6.70 24.84 -19.42
CA GLN A 524 5.87 25.03 -20.61
C GLN A 524 6.39 26.19 -21.47
N GLU A 525 6.96 27.23 -20.86
CA GLU A 525 7.67 28.30 -21.55
C GLU A 525 9.04 27.82 -22.07
N GLN A 526 9.82 27.06 -21.29
CA GLN A 526 11.04 26.40 -21.77
C GLN A 526 10.73 25.43 -22.91
N ALA A 527 9.68 24.60 -22.81
CA ALA A 527 9.24 23.72 -23.89
C ALA A 527 8.75 24.52 -25.11
N SER A 528 8.07 25.65 -24.92
CA SER A 528 7.67 26.54 -26.02
C SER A 528 8.88 27.19 -26.68
N GLN A 529 9.89 27.61 -25.91
CA GLN A 529 11.15 28.15 -26.43
C GLN A 529 11.98 27.08 -27.13
N GLN A 530 12.00 25.82 -26.65
CA GLN A 530 12.60 24.68 -27.34
C GLN A 530 11.85 24.31 -28.62
N ILE A 531 10.52 24.27 -28.61
CA ILE A 531 9.70 24.05 -29.81
C ILE A 531 9.90 25.19 -30.81
N GLU A 532 10.04 26.44 -30.35
CA GLU A 532 10.29 27.59 -31.20
C GLU A 532 11.74 27.63 -31.72
N SER A 533 12.71 27.11 -30.96
CA SER A 533 14.08 26.83 -31.44
C SER A 533 14.08 25.74 -32.51
N LEU A 534 13.40 24.61 -32.26
CA LEU A 534 13.23 23.51 -33.23
C LEU A 534 12.42 23.92 -34.46
N ARG A 535 11.50 24.89 -34.35
CA ARG A 535 10.84 25.54 -35.50
C ARG A 535 11.80 26.43 -36.26
N LYS A 536 12.67 27.20 -35.59
CA LYS A 536 13.69 28.03 -36.23
C LYS A 536 14.77 27.18 -36.90
N GLU A 537 15.17 26.06 -36.30
CA GLU A 537 16.01 25.04 -36.94
C GLU A 537 15.28 24.38 -38.11
N LYS A 538 14.01 23.97 -37.95
CA LYS A 538 13.21 23.40 -39.05
C LYS A 538 13.05 24.40 -40.21
N GLU A 539 12.81 25.67 -39.93
CA GLU A 539 12.77 26.73 -40.95
C GLU A 539 14.14 27.01 -41.54
N PHE A 540 15.21 26.98 -40.75
CA PHE A 540 16.58 27.12 -41.23
C PHE A 540 16.91 25.97 -42.19
N TYR A 541 16.70 24.71 -41.79
CA TYR A 541 16.88 23.55 -42.65
C TYR A 541 15.90 23.49 -43.83
N LEU A 542 14.67 24.01 -43.72
CA LEU A 542 13.80 24.19 -44.90
C LEU A 542 14.37 25.26 -45.84
N LYS A 543 14.84 26.40 -45.33
CA LYS A 543 15.44 27.47 -46.13
C LYS A 543 16.76 27.03 -46.77
N GLU A 544 17.58 26.25 -46.08
CA GLU A 544 18.80 25.65 -46.62
C GLU A 544 18.50 24.54 -47.63
N TYR A 545 17.47 23.71 -47.40
CA TYR A 545 16.98 22.75 -48.38
C TYR A 545 16.44 23.45 -49.64
N HIS A 546 15.67 24.52 -49.50
CA HIS A 546 15.16 25.29 -50.65
C HIS A 546 16.29 26.02 -51.38
N LYS A 547 17.25 26.64 -50.67
CA LYS A 547 18.48 27.16 -51.28
C LYS A 547 19.21 26.07 -52.07
N LEU A 548 19.45 24.89 -51.48
CA LEU A 548 20.10 23.77 -52.17
C LEU A 548 19.30 23.31 -53.41
N LEU A 549 17.97 23.34 -53.33
CA LEU A 549 17.09 23.04 -54.47
C LEU A 549 17.17 24.09 -55.58
N GLU A 550 17.28 25.38 -55.24
CA GLU A 550 17.46 26.47 -56.20
C GLU A 550 18.87 26.46 -56.82
N HIS A 551 19.91 26.25 -56.01
CA HIS A 551 21.28 26.05 -56.50
C HIS A 551 21.38 24.81 -57.42
N SER A 552 20.52 23.80 -57.25
CA SER A 552 20.44 22.65 -58.16
C SER A 552 19.80 22.96 -59.53
N LYS A 553 19.13 24.12 -59.68
CA LYS A 553 18.30 24.45 -60.86
C LYS A 553 18.84 25.58 -61.74
N SER A 554 19.92 26.27 -61.35
CA SER A 554 20.46 27.39 -62.13
C SER A 554 21.99 27.39 -62.22
N THR A 555 22.56 26.60 -63.15
CA THR A 555 23.71 26.93 -64.05
C THR A 555 24.06 25.69 -64.92
N PRO A 556 24.50 25.82 -66.21
CA PRO A 556 24.63 24.68 -67.13
C PRO A 556 25.97 23.92 -67.10
N ARG A 557 26.02 22.75 -67.77
CA ARG A 557 27.25 22.01 -68.09
C ARG A 557 28.18 22.80 -69.03
N PHE A 558 29.43 23.06 -68.65
CA PHE A 558 30.62 22.45 -69.27
C PHE A 558 31.89 22.61 -68.41
N GLU A 559 33.04 22.13 -68.90
CA GLU A 559 34.24 21.74 -68.14
C GLU A 559 35.21 22.86 -67.67
N LYS A 560 36.17 22.44 -66.80
CA LYS A 560 37.49 23.03 -66.47
C LYS A 560 37.62 24.20 -65.47
N SER A 561 37.65 23.85 -64.18
CA SER A 561 38.72 24.24 -63.23
C SER A 561 38.54 23.42 -61.93
N SER A 562 39.32 22.40 -61.58
CA SER A 562 40.75 22.11 -61.83
C SER A 562 41.73 22.99 -61.02
N LYS A 563 41.43 23.19 -59.72
CA LYS A 563 42.42 23.58 -58.66
C LYS A 563 42.13 22.97 -57.28
N GLN A 564 40.99 23.23 -56.64
CA GLN A 564 40.77 22.77 -55.25
C GLN A 564 40.53 21.26 -55.08
N VAL A 565 39.92 20.58 -56.08
CA VAL A 565 39.78 19.12 -56.05
C VAL A 565 41.11 18.43 -56.38
N GLU A 566 41.94 19.05 -57.23
CA GLU A 566 43.33 18.62 -57.44
C GLU A 566 44.13 18.80 -56.14
N GLU A 567 44.15 19.97 -55.50
CA GLU A 567 44.85 20.16 -54.21
C GLU A 567 44.50 19.11 -53.13
N LEU A 568 43.25 18.65 -53.05
CA LEU A 568 42.85 17.65 -52.06
C LEU A 568 43.15 16.21 -52.53
N THR A 569 43.03 15.90 -53.82
CA THR A 569 43.44 14.58 -54.34
C THR A 569 44.96 14.45 -54.43
N ASP A 570 45.70 15.54 -54.62
CA ASP A 570 47.16 15.58 -54.59
C ASP A 570 47.69 15.50 -53.16
N LYS A 571 47.04 16.12 -52.17
CA LYS A 571 47.37 15.88 -50.74
C LYS A 571 47.08 14.43 -50.33
N ILE A 572 46.08 13.78 -50.91
CA ILE A 572 45.83 12.34 -50.70
C ILE A 572 46.92 11.50 -51.40
N ARG A 573 47.21 11.75 -52.69
CA ARG A 573 48.30 11.09 -53.43
C ARG A 573 49.67 11.29 -52.79
N GLU A 574 49.95 12.46 -52.22
CA GLU A 574 51.17 12.76 -51.47
C GLU A 574 51.26 11.88 -50.21
N LYS A 575 50.16 11.69 -49.47
CA LYS A 575 50.12 10.76 -48.33
C LYS A 575 50.20 9.30 -48.77
N GLU A 576 49.59 8.92 -49.87
CA GLU A 576 49.70 7.58 -50.45
C GLU A 576 51.14 7.31 -50.95
N LEU A 577 51.81 8.29 -51.55
CA LEU A 577 53.21 8.23 -51.98
C LEU A 577 54.18 8.18 -50.80
N ILE A 578 53.87 8.89 -49.70
CA ILE A 578 54.59 8.76 -48.42
C ILE A 578 54.37 7.36 -47.83
N ILE A 579 53.19 6.76 -47.96
CA ILE A 579 52.93 5.39 -47.51
C ILE A 579 53.67 4.36 -48.37
N THR A 580 53.72 4.51 -49.71
CA THR A 580 54.47 3.58 -50.56
C THR A 580 55.98 3.72 -50.39
N THR A 581 56.51 4.95 -50.25
CA THR A 581 57.94 5.15 -49.92
C THR A 581 58.29 4.58 -48.55
N LEU A 582 57.47 4.78 -47.51
CA LEU A 582 57.69 4.13 -46.20
C LEU A 582 57.55 2.60 -46.26
N GLN A 583 56.74 2.05 -47.17
CA GLN A 583 56.66 0.60 -47.40
C GLN A 583 57.87 0.04 -48.16
N ASP A 584 58.43 0.79 -49.09
CA ASP A 584 59.67 0.41 -49.78
C ASP A 584 60.92 0.63 -48.91
N ASP A 585 60.93 1.65 -48.06
CA ASP A 585 61.93 1.83 -47.00
C ASP A 585 61.84 0.71 -45.96
N LEU A 586 60.65 0.22 -45.62
CA LEU A 586 60.49 -0.96 -44.78
C LEU A 586 61.04 -2.22 -45.47
N LYS A 587 60.85 -2.38 -46.79
CA LYS A 587 61.49 -3.47 -47.57
C LYS A 587 63.01 -3.32 -47.56
N ASN A 588 63.53 -2.13 -47.82
CA ASN A 588 64.97 -1.83 -47.81
C ASN A 588 65.58 -2.10 -46.42
N ALA A 589 64.92 -1.70 -45.35
CA ALA A 589 65.33 -2.04 -43.98
C ALA A 589 65.31 -3.57 -43.73
N THR A 590 64.36 -4.32 -44.32
CA THR A 590 64.39 -5.79 -44.21
C THR A 590 65.47 -6.47 -45.07
N THR A 591 65.83 -5.92 -46.23
CA THR A 591 66.94 -6.45 -47.05
C THR A 591 68.31 -6.07 -46.46
N GLU A 592 68.46 -4.85 -45.92
CA GLU A 592 69.63 -4.47 -45.12
C GLU A 592 69.75 -5.33 -43.86
N ARG A 593 68.65 -5.62 -43.16
CA ARG A 593 68.66 -6.54 -42.01
C ARG A 593 69.12 -7.95 -42.42
N TYR A 594 68.67 -8.46 -43.57
CA TYR A 594 69.17 -9.74 -44.10
C TYR A 594 70.66 -9.67 -44.48
N ALA A 595 71.12 -8.59 -45.11
CA ALA A 595 72.53 -8.38 -45.44
C ALA A 595 73.42 -8.24 -44.18
N LEU A 596 72.90 -7.63 -43.10
CA LEU A 596 73.56 -7.54 -41.80
C LEU A 596 73.59 -8.89 -41.07
N SER A 597 72.50 -9.68 -41.13
CA SER A 597 72.51 -11.07 -40.63
C SER A 597 73.53 -11.92 -41.36
N SER A 598 73.58 -11.90 -42.70
CA SER A 598 74.59 -12.66 -43.46
C SER A 598 76.02 -12.15 -43.24
N ARG A 599 76.22 -10.87 -42.90
CA ARG A 599 77.53 -10.37 -42.46
C ARG A 599 77.91 -10.84 -41.06
N LEU A 600 76.97 -10.92 -40.12
CA LEU A 600 77.19 -11.47 -38.78
C LEU A 600 77.47 -12.99 -38.82
N GLU A 601 76.78 -13.73 -39.68
CA GLU A 601 77.04 -15.16 -39.91
C GLU A 601 78.38 -15.42 -40.62
N ALA A 602 78.84 -14.48 -41.47
CA ALA A 602 80.19 -14.53 -42.03
C ALA A 602 81.28 -14.17 -41.01
N GLN A 603 81.00 -13.31 -40.04
CA GLN A 603 81.95 -12.85 -39.03
C GLN A 603 82.10 -13.80 -37.82
N ASN A 604 81.18 -14.77 -37.65
CA ASN A 604 81.24 -15.84 -36.64
C ASN A 604 81.96 -17.12 -37.13
N ARG A 605 82.93 -17.01 -38.04
CA ARG A 605 83.77 -18.13 -38.53
C ARG A 605 85.28 -17.97 -38.29
N GLU A 606 85.67 -16.93 -37.57
CA GLU A 606 87.00 -16.80 -36.97
C GLU A 606 86.81 -16.76 -35.45
N MET A 607 87.83 -17.19 -34.68
CA MET A 607 87.78 -17.51 -33.24
C MET A 607 87.02 -18.82 -32.92
N THR A 608 87.64 -19.89 -32.40
CA THR A 608 89.05 -20.13 -32.06
C THR A 608 89.44 -21.59 -32.27
N ASP A 609 90.48 -21.84 -33.08
CA ASP A 609 91.46 -22.87 -32.73
C ASP A 609 92.44 -22.29 -31.70
N ILE A 610 92.92 -23.12 -30.76
CA ILE A 610 94.30 -23.07 -30.23
C ILE A 610 94.58 -24.34 -29.41
N GLU A 611 95.59 -25.04 -29.88
CA GLU A 611 96.24 -26.21 -29.31
C GLU A 611 96.83 -25.95 -27.91
N THR A 612 96.92 -26.95 -27.03
CA THR A 612 98.17 -27.72 -26.78
C THR A 612 98.11 -28.60 -25.53
N ASP A 613 98.88 -29.69 -25.57
CA ASP A 613 99.16 -30.61 -24.45
C ASP A 613 100.45 -30.20 -23.70
N ARG A 614 100.48 -30.37 -22.36
CA ARG A 614 101.71 -30.67 -21.59
C ARG A 614 101.49 -31.03 -20.11
N TYR A 615 102.30 -31.98 -19.63
CA TYR A 615 102.40 -32.45 -18.24
C TYR A 615 102.81 -31.37 -17.23
N CYS A 616 102.23 -31.38 -16.01
CA CYS A 616 102.93 -30.92 -14.81
C CYS A 616 102.45 -31.59 -13.49
N THR A 617 103.40 -31.69 -12.55
CA THR A 617 103.42 -32.33 -11.22
C THR A 617 102.15 -32.38 -10.33
N LYS A 618 102.14 -33.34 -9.39
CA LYS A 618 101.07 -33.67 -8.40
C LYS A 618 100.50 -32.51 -7.57
N THR A 619 101.19 -31.36 -7.49
CA THR A 619 100.72 -30.15 -6.81
C THR A 619 99.82 -29.29 -7.70
N VAL A 620 100.11 -29.21 -9.01
CA VAL A 620 99.35 -28.40 -9.98
C VAL A 620 97.95 -28.99 -10.16
N CYS A 621 97.84 -30.33 -10.26
CA CYS A 621 96.54 -31.00 -10.35
C CYS A 621 95.64 -30.73 -9.13
N LYS A 622 96.19 -30.50 -7.93
CA LYS A 622 95.40 -30.11 -6.75
C LYS A 622 94.95 -28.64 -6.77
N ARG A 623 95.67 -27.76 -7.48
CA ARG A 623 95.23 -26.37 -7.71
C ARG A 623 94.12 -26.35 -8.77
N ARG A 624 94.37 -26.98 -9.93
CA ARG A 624 93.39 -27.07 -11.03
C ARG A 624 92.13 -27.86 -10.64
N ALA A 625 92.22 -28.85 -9.76
CA ALA A 625 91.03 -29.51 -9.19
C ALA A 625 90.22 -28.55 -8.30
N ARG A 626 90.86 -27.75 -7.45
CA ARG A 626 90.17 -26.73 -6.63
C ARG A 626 89.57 -25.62 -7.49
N GLU A 627 90.26 -25.18 -8.54
CA GLU A 627 89.76 -24.20 -9.50
C GLU A 627 88.55 -24.78 -10.27
N LEU A 628 88.60 -26.04 -10.70
CA LEU A 628 87.46 -26.75 -11.30
C LEU A 628 86.30 -26.99 -10.32
N ASP A 629 86.57 -27.26 -9.04
CA ASP A 629 85.53 -27.43 -8.02
C ASP A 629 84.90 -26.10 -7.61
N VAL A 630 85.66 -24.99 -7.60
CA VAL A 630 85.12 -23.62 -7.49
C VAL A 630 84.23 -23.32 -8.69
N HIS A 631 84.71 -23.53 -9.93
CA HIS A 631 83.88 -23.34 -11.12
C HIS A 631 82.66 -24.27 -11.18
N ARG A 632 82.71 -25.46 -10.55
CA ARG A 632 81.54 -26.32 -10.37
C ARG A 632 80.54 -25.77 -9.37
N GLU A 633 80.98 -25.19 -8.25
CA GLU A 633 80.07 -24.52 -7.32
C GLU A 633 79.52 -23.20 -7.90
N GLU A 634 80.30 -22.48 -8.71
CA GLU A 634 79.81 -21.33 -9.49
C GLU A 634 78.78 -21.77 -10.54
N VAL A 635 79.02 -22.85 -11.29
CA VAL A 635 78.01 -23.41 -12.21
C VAL A 635 76.78 -23.87 -11.46
N LYS A 636 76.90 -24.55 -10.30
CA LYS A 636 75.75 -24.90 -9.44
C LYS A 636 75.03 -23.66 -8.89
N HIS A 637 75.74 -22.56 -8.65
CA HIS A 637 75.13 -21.30 -8.23
C HIS A 637 74.31 -20.71 -9.38
N LEU A 638 74.90 -20.63 -10.57
CA LEU A 638 74.24 -20.19 -11.80
C LEU A 638 73.07 -21.12 -12.19
N GLU A 639 73.15 -22.42 -11.94
CA GLU A 639 72.03 -23.37 -12.13
C GLU A 639 70.90 -23.14 -11.14
N LYS A 640 71.21 -22.85 -9.86
CA LYS A 640 70.21 -22.46 -8.84
C LYS A 640 69.57 -21.12 -9.19
N GLU A 641 70.35 -20.13 -9.62
CA GLU A 641 69.85 -18.83 -10.05
C GLU A 641 69.03 -18.92 -11.33
N ASN A 642 69.46 -19.70 -12.32
CA ASN A 642 68.70 -19.97 -13.56
C ASN A 642 67.40 -20.72 -13.24
N SER A 643 67.41 -21.65 -12.29
CA SER A 643 66.20 -22.33 -11.81
C SER A 643 65.27 -21.38 -11.03
N ALA A 644 65.82 -20.48 -10.21
CA ALA A 644 65.04 -19.45 -9.50
C ALA A 644 64.48 -18.37 -10.45
N LEU A 645 65.21 -18.03 -11.51
CA LEU A 645 64.76 -17.14 -12.58
C LEU A 645 63.68 -17.81 -13.43
N LYS A 646 63.83 -19.10 -13.78
CA LYS A 646 62.77 -19.90 -14.42
C LYS A 646 61.53 -19.98 -13.54
N GLY A 647 61.68 -20.23 -12.24
CA GLY A 647 60.57 -20.22 -11.28
C GLY A 647 59.89 -18.84 -11.18
N ARG A 648 60.65 -17.74 -11.18
CA ARG A 648 60.10 -16.37 -11.25
C ARG A 648 59.38 -16.09 -12.56
N ILE A 649 59.94 -16.48 -13.70
CA ILE A 649 59.33 -16.30 -15.02
C ILE A 649 58.05 -17.15 -15.13
N GLN A 650 58.06 -18.38 -14.60
CA GLN A 650 56.88 -19.23 -14.52
C GLN A 650 55.79 -18.59 -13.64
N ALA A 651 56.10 -18.15 -12.43
CA ALA A 651 55.15 -17.48 -11.55
C ALA A 651 54.61 -16.15 -12.13
N LEU A 652 55.43 -15.40 -12.87
CA LEU A 652 55.01 -14.21 -13.60
C LEU A 652 54.09 -14.57 -14.78
N ASN A 653 54.37 -15.64 -15.52
CA ASN A 653 53.52 -16.12 -16.60
C ASN A 653 52.18 -16.67 -16.07
N GLU A 654 52.19 -17.46 -15.00
CA GLU A 654 50.99 -17.97 -14.33
C GLU A 654 50.13 -16.82 -13.79
N SER A 655 50.75 -15.80 -13.18
CA SER A 655 50.08 -14.56 -12.78
C SER A 655 49.53 -13.79 -13.99
N SER A 656 50.27 -13.71 -15.10
CA SER A 656 49.82 -13.05 -16.32
C SER A 656 48.61 -13.76 -16.95
N VAL A 657 48.64 -15.10 -17.04
CA VAL A 657 47.52 -15.91 -17.56
C VAL A 657 46.31 -15.81 -16.65
N PHE A 658 46.49 -15.85 -15.32
CA PHE A 658 45.39 -15.66 -14.38
C PHE A 658 44.74 -14.27 -14.51
N ASN A 659 45.55 -13.22 -14.69
CA ASN A 659 45.05 -11.86 -14.94
C ASN A 659 44.37 -11.76 -16.31
N GLU A 660 44.91 -12.40 -17.36
CA GLU A 660 44.32 -12.44 -18.69
C GLU A 660 42.95 -13.15 -18.68
N GLU A 661 42.82 -14.29 -17.99
CA GLU A 661 41.53 -14.94 -17.77
C GLU A 661 40.57 -14.09 -16.95
N ARG A 662 41.04 -13.39 -15.92
CA ARG A 662 40.21 -12.49 -15.10
C ARG A 662 39.66 -11.35 -15.95
N MET A 663 40.49 -10.78 -16.83
CA MET A 663 40.07 -9.75 -17.78
C MET A 663 39.11 -10.32 -18.83
N LYS A 664 39.36 -11.53 -19.37
CA LYS A 664 38.45 -12.21 -20.30
C LYS A 664 37.08 -12.47 -19.69
N ARG A 665 37.02 -12.92 -18.43
CA ARG A 665 35.75 -13.09 -17.69
C ARG A 665 35.04 -11.75 -17.47
N ALA A 666 35.76 -10.71 -17.05
CA ALA A 666 35.19 -9.36 -16.93
C ALA A 666 34.69 -8.78 -18.27
N PHE A 667 35.35 -9.07 -19.39
CA PHE A 667 34.86 -8.71 -20.72
C PHE A 667 33.60 -9.50 -21.10
N GLN A 668 33.55 -10.81 -20.85
CA GLN A 668 32.35 -11.63 -21.08
C GLN A 668 31.16 -11.17 -20.22
N GLU A 669 31.39 -10.84 -18.95
CA GLU A 669 30.37 -10.26 -18.06
C GLU A 669 29.85 -8.91 -18.57
N MET A 670 30.73 -8.07 -19.15
CA MET A 670 30.35 -6.80 -19.78
C MET A 670 29.64 -6.99 -21.13
N GLU A 671 30.03 -7.94 -21.96
CA GLU A 671 29.33 -8.31 -23.20
C GLU A 671 27.94 -8.88 -22.92
N GLU A 672 27.80 -9.71 -21.88
CA GLU A 672 26.51 -10.14 -21.35
C GLU A 672 25.67 -8.95 -20.84
N HIS A 673 26.27 -7.99 -20.14
CA HIS A 673 25.56 -6.81 -19.66
C HIS A 673 25.11 -5.89 -20.81
N ILE A 674 25.95 -5.69 -21.82
CA ILE A 674 25.63 -4.92 -23.03
C ILE A 674 24.50 -5.60 -23.80
N THR A 675 24.58 -6.91 -24.04
CA THR A 675 23.51 -7.65 -24.75
C THR A 675 22.19 -7.68 -23.98
N LYS A 676 22.21 -7.71 -22.64
CA LYS A 676 21.01 -7.53 -21.79
C LYS A 676 20.40 -6.12 -21.98
N LEU A 677 21.21 -5.06 -21.87
CA LEU A 677 20.75 -3.68 -22.13
C LEU A 677 20.25 -3.47 -23.57
N GLU A 678 20.83 -4.15 -24.56
CA GLU A 678 20.33 -4.11 -25.94
C GLU A 678 19.02 -4.87 -26.13
N ASN A 679 18.80 -5.98 -25.41
CA ASN A 679 17.51 -6.67 -25.37
C ASN A 679 16.44 -5.76 -24.76
N GLU A 680 16.69 -5.21 -23.57
CA GLU A 680 15.81 -4.27 -22.88
C GLU A 680 15.49 -3.04 -23.75
N ARG A 681 16.49 -2.47 -24.41
CA ARG A 681 16.31 -1.37 -25.38
C ARG A 681 15.44 -1.80 -26.57
N ARG A 682 15.62 -3.00 -27.11
CA ARG A 682 14.80 -3.51 -28.23
C ARG A 682 13.35 -3.73 -27.80
N ASP A 683 13.12 -4.29 -26.61
CA ASP A 683 11.78 -4.51 -26.05
C ASP A 683 11.08 -3.19 -25.70
N LEU A 684 11.82 -2.21 -25.16
CA LEU A 684 11.32 -0.84 -24.93
C LEU A 684 10.97 -0.13 -26.24
N VAL A 685 11.75 -0.31 -27.32
CA VAL A 685 11.42 0.24 -28.65
C VAL A 685 10.19 -0.45 -29.26
N ILE A 686 10.05 -1.76 -29.10
CA ILE A 686 8.85 -2.49 -29.52
C ILE A 686 7.62 -1.98 -28.75
N SER A 687 7.72 -1.85 -27.43
CA SER A 687 6.68 -1.29 -26.57
C SER A 687 6.35 0.17 -26.91
N GLN A 688 7.35 1.00 -27.23
CA GLN A 688 7.13 2.37 -27.68
C GLN A 688 6.40 2.41 -29.02
N ASN A 689 6.73 1.52 -29.96
CA ASN A 689 6.09 1.44 -31.26
C ASN A 689 4.65 0.91 -31.19
N THR A 690 4.36 -0.09 -30.36
CA THR A 690 2.97 -0.55 -30.14
C THR A 690 2.14 0.52 -29.43
N ASN A 691 2.66 1.15 -28.37
CA ASN A 691 1.98 2.27 -27.70
C ASN A 691 1.75 3.44 -28.66
N ARG A 692 2.70 3.76 -29.55
CA ARG A 692 2.53 4.79 -30.59
C ARG A 692 1.46 4.40 -31.62
N SER A 693 1.41 3.13 -32.04
CA SER A 693 0.36 2.61 -32.92
C SER A 693 -1.02 2.70 -32.27
N ASN A 694 -1.11 2.38 -30.98
CA ASN A 694 -2.35 2.48 -30.21
C ASN A 694 -2.78 3.94 -30.05
N ILE A 695 -1.85 4.87 -29.80
CA ILE A 695 -2.13 6.31 -29.77
C ILE A 695 -2.67 6.77 -31.13
N THR A 696 -2.04 6.43 -32.25
CA THR A 696 -2.56 6.83 -33.57
C THR A 696 -3.93 6.23 -33.88
N GLN A 697 -4.20 4.98 -33.46
CA GLN A 697 -5.53 4.37 -33.60
C GLN A 697 -6.58 5.10 -32.76
N LEU A 698 -6.26 5.47 -31.52
CA LEU A 698 -7.15 6.27 -30.65
C LEU A 698 -7.34 7.71 -31.16
N GLU A 699 -6.32 8.30 -31.80
CA GLU A 699 -6.41 9.60 -32.46
C GLU A 699 -7.33 9.54 -33.69
N ASP A 700 -7.20 8.51 -34.52
CA ASP A 700 -8.09 8.23 -35.67
C ASP A 700 -9.53 7.93 -35.22
N GLU A 701 -9.73 7.12 -34.19
CA GLU A 701 -11.05 6.87 -33.60
C GLU A 701 -11.67 8.16 -33.04
N CYS A 702 -10.89 8.98 -32.32
CA CYS A 702 -11.34 10.29 -31.86
C CYS A 702 -11.70 11.22 -33.02
N GLN A 703 -11.01 11.13 -34.16
CA GLN A 703 -11.31 11.93 -35.35
C GLN A 703 -12.59 11.45 -36.04
N ILE A 704 -12.77 10.13 -36.21
CA ILE A 704 -13.99 9.52 -36.74
C ILE A 704 -15.20 9.86 -35.84
N LEU A 705 -15.02 9.86 -34.51
CA LEU A 705 -16.07 10.27 -33.57
C LEU A 705 -16.40 11.77 -33.65
N LYS A 706 -15.42 12.65 -33.86
CA LYS A 706 -15.66 14.09 -34.14
C LYS A 706 -16.43 14.29 -35.45
N GLU A 707 -16.13 13.53 -36.49
CA GLU A 707 -16.84 13.62 -37.77
C GLU A 707 -18.28 13.08 -37.67
N LYS A 708 -18.49 11.94 -36.99
CA LYS A 708 -19.84 11.44 -36.66
C LYS A 708 -20.65 12.45 -35.84
N LEU A 709 -20.04 13.08 -34.83
CA LEU A 709 -20.68 14.15 -34.05
C LEU A 709 -21.05 15.35 -34.94
N LYS A 710 -20.18 15.74 -35.87
CA LYS A 710 -20.40 16.85 -36.81
C LYS A 710 -21.49 16.55 -37.84
N LEU A 711 -21.61 15.29 -38.28
CA LEU A 711 -22.73 14.83 -39.11
C LEU A 711 -24.06 14.87 -38.33
N ALA A 712 -24.11 14.31 -37.13
CA ALA A 712 -25.30 14.36 -36.27
C ALA A 712 -25.70 15.81 -35.90
N GLN A 713 -24.74 16.71 -35.72
CA GLN A 713 -24.98 18.15 -35.53
C GLN A 713 -25.64 18.78 -36.78
N ASN A 714 -25.18 18.42 -37.98
CA ASN A 714 -25.74 18.90 -39.24
C ASN A 714 -27.16 18.32 -39.49
N GLU A 715 -27.38 17.05 -39.17
CA GLU A 715 -28.69 16.39 -39.21
C GLU A 715 -29.67 17.05 -38.24
N ALA A 716 -29.28 17.30 -36.99
CA ALA A 716 -30.08 18.04 -36.02
C ALA A 716 -30.41 19.47 -36.48
N ASN A 717 -29.47 20.18 -37.09
CA ASN A 717 -29.72 21.49 -37.71
C ASN A 717 -30.69 21.39 -38.90
N SER A 718 -30.59 20.35 -39.72
CA SER A 718 -31.51 20.06 -40.84
C SER A 718 -32.92 19.77 -40.34
N HIS A 719 -33.08 18.88 -39.36
CA HIS A 719 -34.37 18.62 -38.71
C HIS A 719 -34.99 19.86 -38.09
N LYS A 720 -34.17 20.75 -37.51
CA LYS A 720 -34.64 22.02 -36.97
C LYS A 720 -35.13 22.97 -38.07
N ALA A 721 -34.38 23.13 -39.17
CA ALA A 721 -34.81 23.92 -40.32
C ALA A 721 -36.11 23.37 -40.95
N ASN A 722 -36.22 22.04 -41.09
CA ASN A 722 -37.42 21.36 -41.56
C ASN A 722 -38.61 21.58 -40.61
N TYR A 723 -38.39 21.59 -39.29
CA TYR A 723 -39.43 21.92 -38.30
C TYR A 723 -39.87 23.39 -38.39
N GLU A 724 -38.94 24.34 -38.51
CA GLU A 724 -39.25 25.75 -38.75
C GLU A 724 -40.08 25.93 -40.04
N GLN A 725 -39.75 25.21 -41.12
CA GLN A 725 -40.47 25.23 -42.39
C GLN A 725 -41.86 24.59 -42.29
N LEU A 726 -42.00 23.45 -41.59
CA LEU A 726 -43.27 22.78 -41.36
C LEU A 726 -44.20 23.64 -40.48
N LYS A 727 -43.65 24.36 -39.51
CA LYS A 727 -44.38 25.34 -38.69
C LYS A 727 -44.91 26.50 -39.53
N ILE A 728 -44.13 27.04 -40.46
CA ILE A 728 -44.59 28.09 -41.39
C ILE A 728 -45.74 27.56 -42.28
N LEU A 729 -45.65 26.33 -42.78
CA LEU A 729 -46.74 25.70 -43.54
C LEU A 729 -47.99 25.47 -42.68
N HIS A 730 -47.85 25.10 -41.41
CA HIS A 730 -48.97 24.97 -40.49
C HIS A 730 -49.64 26.33 -40.22
N ASP A 731 -48.86 27.39 -39.99
CA ASP A 731 -49.36 28.75 -39.80
C ASP A 731 -50.05 29.31 -41.07
N GLN A 732 -49.61 28.92 -42.26
CA GLN A 732 -50.27 29.24 -43.53
C GLN A 732 -51.60 28.47 -43.68
N SER A 733 -51.60 27.17 -43.37
CA SER A 733 -52.81 26.33 -43.40
C SER A 733 -53.86 26.81 -42.40
N ASN A 734 -53.46 27.21 -41.19
CA ASN A 734 -54.35 27.80 -40.18
C ASN A 734 -55.01 29.10 -40.67
N ARG A 735 -54.28 29.95 -41.41
CA ARG A 735 -54.85 31.17 -42.01
C ARG A 735 -55.86 30.83 -43.11
N ALA A 736 -55.51 29.94 -44.03
CA ALA A 736 -56.42 29.48 -45.08
C ALA A 736 -57.71 28.81 -44.51
N LEU A 737 -57.60 28.08 -43.40
CA LEU A 737 -58.74 27.54 -42.68
C LEU A 737 -59.61 28.65 -42.07
N SER A 738 -58.99 29.65 -41.44
CA SER A 738 -59.70 30.81 -40.88
C SER A 738 -60.39 31.66 -41.96
N ASP A 739 -59.74 31.84 -43.12
CA ASP A 739 -60.30 32.55 -44.28
C ASP A 739 -61.49 31.79 -44.89
N THR A 740 -61.39 30.47 -45.05
CA THR A 740 -62.49 29.64 -45.57
C THR A 740 -63.66 29.54 -44.60
N GLN A 741 -63.42 29.42 -43.29
CA GLN A 741 -64.47 29.57 -42.26
C GLN A 741 -65.13 30.95 -42.33
N SER A 742 -64.33 32.02 -42.50
CA SER A 742 -64.83 33.39 -42.65
C SER A 742 -65.54 33.66 -43.99
N GLN A 743 -65.43 32.78 -44.97
CA GLN A 743 -66.20 32.81 -46.22
C GLN A 743 -67.49 31.99 -46.08
N LEU A 744 -67.43 30.82 -45.44
CA LEU A 744 -68.60 29.98 -45.13
C LEU A 744 -69.63 30.76 -44.30
N LEU A 745 -69.20 31.43 -43.22
CA LEU A 745 -70.08 32.22 -42.36
C LEU A 745 -70.79 33.35 -43.13
N ARG A 746 -70.13 33.94 -44.14
CA ARG A 746 -70.75 34.94 -45.03
C ARG A 746 -71.79 34.29 -45.95
N ALA A 747 -71.45 33.19 -46.61
CA ALA A 747 -72.38 32.44 -47.45
C ALA A 747 -73.63 31.95 -46.68
N GLU A 748 -73.48 31.54 -45.42
CA GLU A 748 -74.58 31.19 -44.53
C GLU A 748 -75.51 32.38 -44.25
N THR A 749 -74.96 33.57 -43.94
CA THR A 749 -75.77 34.79 -43.75
C THR A 749 -76.47 35.24 -45.04
N GLU A 750 -75.82 35.10 -46.20
CA GLU A 750 -76.42 35.40 -47.50
C GLU A 750 -77.57 34.43 -47.82
N LEU A 751 -77.39 33.12 -47.59
CA LEU A 751 -78.44 32.10 -47.71
C LEU A 751 -79.65 32.38 -46.81
N GLN A 752 -79.43 32.77 -45.55
CA GLN A 752 -80.51 33.18 -44.64
C GLN A 752 -81.27 34.41 -45.19
N SER A 753 -80.57 35.37 -45.79
CA SER A 753 -81.20 36.53 -46.44
C SER A 753 -82.03 36.17 -47.68
N LEU A 754 -81.57 35.19 -48.48
CA LEU A 754 -82.26 34.71 -49.68
C LEU A 754 -83.49 33.87 -49.31
N HIS A 755 -83.36 32.98 -48.33
CA HIS A 755 -84.47 32.21 -47.78
C HIS A 755 -85.58 33.13 -47.22
N SER A 756 -85.19 34.21 -46.56
CA SER A 756 -86.14 35.24 -46.07
C SER A 756 -86.91 35.93 -47.20
N LYS A 757 -86.26 36.20 -48.35
CA LYS A 757 -86.90 36.81 -49.54
C LYS A 757 -87.82 35.83 -50.27
N MET A 758 -87.41 34.56 -50.40
CA MET A 758 -88.23 33.50 -50.99
C MET A 758 -89.57 33.33 -50.27
N ASN A 759 -89.54 33.33 -48.93
CA ASN A 759 -90.73 33.19 -48.09
C ASN A 759 -91.70 34.41 -48.14
N LEU A 760 -91.28 35.53 -48.72
CA LEU A 760 -92.17 36.66 -49.02
C LEU A 760 -92.87 36.44 -50.37
N SER A 761 -92.10 36.19 -51.44
CA SER A 761 -92.69 36.05 -52.78
C SER A 761 -93.64 34.84 -52.91
N HIS A 762 -93.40 33.76 -52.17
CA HIS A 762 -94.28 32.59 -52.16
C HIS A 762 -95.69 32.89 -51.58
N ARG A 763 -95.82 33.94 -50.75
CA ARG A 763 -97.14 34.42 -50.25
C ARG A 763 -97.90 35.21 -51.31
N GLU A 764 -97.19 35.84 -52.24
CA GLU A 764 -97.78 36.60 -53.35
C GLU A 764 -98.30 35.65 -54.44
N THR A 765 -97.56 34.57 -54.74
CA THR A 765 -97.98 33.55 -55.75
C THR A 765 -99.32 32.92 -55.37
N SER A 766 -99.47 32.54 -54.09
CA SER A 766 -100.71 31.98 -53.53
C SER A 766 -101.89 32.98 -53.53
N GLY A 767 -101.65 34.26 -53.82
CA GLY A 767 -102.69 35.25 -54.11
C GLY A 767 -103.37 35.01 -55.45
N TYR A 768 -102.59 35.06 -56.53
CA TYR A 768 -103.08 35.05 -57.90
C TYR A 768 -103.82 33.77 -58.30
N GLU A 769 -103.44 32.62 -57.75
CA GLU A 769 -104.10 31.33 -58.01
C GLU A 769 -105.60 31.34 -57.62
N ARG A 770 -105.97 32.11 -56.58
CA ARG A 770 -107.37 32.19 -56.09
C ARG A 770 -108.28 33.07 -56.94
N ASP A 771 -107.74 34.07 -57.66
CA ASP A 771 -108.53 34.90 -58.57
C ASP A 771 -108.76 34.24 -59.94
N ILE A 772 -107.79 33.45 -60.42
CA ILE A 772 -107.90 32.69 -61.68
C ILE A 772 -109.06 31.69 -61.62
N ALA A 773 -109.20 30.95 -60.51
CA ALA A 773 -110.25 29.95 -60.33
C ALA A 773 -111.67 30.55 -60.36
N ARG A 774 -111.86 31.80 -59.95
CA ARG A 774 -113.18 32.47 -59.96
C ARG A 774 -113.63 32.79 -61.40
N LEU A 775 -112.74 33.34 -62.21
CA LEU A 775 -113.07 33.84 -63.56
C LEU A 775 -113.34 32.73 -64.59
N GLN A 776 -112.98 31.49 -64.29
CA GLN A 776 -113.22 30.35 -65.20
C GLN A 776 -114.69 29.89 -65.19
N GLY A 777 -115.37 29.94 -64.03
CA GLY A 777 -116.75 29.44 -63.90
C GLY A 777 -117.80 30.28 -64.66
N ASP A 778 -117.69 31.61 -64.62
CA ASP A 778 -118.65 32.53 -65.25
C ASP A 778 -118.71 32.37 -66.79
N VAL A 779 -117.62 31.91 -67.39
CA VAL A 779 -117.45 31.75 -68.84
C VAL A 779 -118.18 30.52 -69.40
N GLU A 780 -118.47 29.52 -68.57
CA GLU A 780 -119.07 28.25 -69.02
C GLU A 780 -120.61 28.33 -69.10
N VAL A 781 -121.25 29.04 -68.18
CA VAL A 781 -122.71 29.18 -68.12
C VAL A 781 -123.27 29.83 -69.40
N MET A 782 -122.68 30.96 -69.82
CA MET A 782 -123.18 31.76 -70.94
C MET A 782 -123.11 31.03 -72.30
N LYS A 783 -122.16 30.11 -72.48
CA LYS A 783 -121.99 29.32 -73.72
C LYS A 783 -123.09 28.29 -73.93
N SER A 784 -123.78 27.88 -72.86
CA SER A 784 -124.75 26.77 -72.88
C SER A 784 -126.13 27.14 -73.44
N GLN A 785 -126.54 28.41 -73.32
CA GLN A 785 -127.91 28.85 -73.62
C GLN A 785 -128.08 29.30 -75.08
N LEU A 786 -127.09 30.03 -75.63
CA LEU A 786 -127.12 30.50 -77.02
C LEU A 786 -127.13 29.33 -78.04
N ASN A 787 -126.49 28.21 -77.70
CA ASN A 787 -126.24 27.10 -78.61
C ASN A 787 -127.47 26.28 -79.05
N LYS A 788 -128.67 26.52 -78.49
CA LYS A 788 -129.83 25.64 -78.65
C LYS A 788 -130.91 26.16 -79.61
N ILE A 789 -131.05 27.47 -79.78
CA ILE A 789 -132.19 28.05 -80.52
C ILE A 789 -131.91 28.14 -82.02
N ASP A 790 -130.68 28.45 -82.41
CA ASP A 790 -130.35 28.76 -83.81
C ASP A 790 -130.13 27.53 -84.72
N LYS A 791 -130.13 26.30 -84.16
CA LYS A 791 -129.72 25.07 -84.89
C LYS A 791 -130.87 24.20 -85.39
N GLU A 792 -132.00 24.18 -84.70
CA GLU A 792 -133.08 23.22 -85.00
C GLU A 792 -133.93 23.63 -86.22
N LYS A 793 -133.84 24.89 -86.65
CA LYS A 793 -134.71 25.49 -87.67
C LYS A 793 -134.15 25.40 -89.09
N ASP A 794 -132.90 25.82 -89.29
CA ASP A 794 -132.41 26.18 -90.63
C ASP A 794 -131.65 25.06 -91.36
N GLU A 795 -131.04 24.10 -90.65
CA GLU A 795 -130.33 22.98 -91.31
C GLU A 795 -131.26 21.93 -91.92
N LEU A 796 -132.54 21.82 -91.51
CA LEU A 796 -133.46 20.82 -92.08
C LEU A 796 -133.81 21.04 -93.57
N LEU A 797 -133.70 22.29 -94.07
CA LEU A 797 -133.76 22.55 -95.51
C LEU A 797 -132.43 22.23 -96.19
N ASN A 798 -131.31 22.67 -95.60
CA ASN A 798 -129.98 22.36 -96.12
C ASN A 798 -129.83 20.85 -96.34
N VAL A 799 -130.20 20.02 -95.35
CA VAL A 799 -130.14 18.53 -95.28
C VAL A 799 -130.72 17.74 -96.48
N VAL A 800 -131.35 18.38 -97.47
CA VAL A 800 -131.75 17.78 -98.75
C VAL A 800 -130.79 18.13 -99.89
N ASP A 801 -130.49 19.41 -100.09
CA ASP A 801 -129.52 19.85 -101.11
C ASP A 801 -128.09 19.53 -100.68
N ASP A 802 -127.80 19.68 -99.38
CA ASP A 802 -126.64 19.08 -98.70
C ASP A 802 -126.53 17.61 -99.05
N LYS A 803 -127.59 16.79 -99.10
CA LYS A 803 -127.40 15.36 -99.40
C LYS A 803 -126.95 15.09 -100.83
N THR A 804 -127.26 15.98 -101.76
CA THR A 804 -126.81 15.86 -103.16
C THR A 804 -125.40 16.39 -103.31
N GLU A 805 -125.11 17.57 -102.74
CA GLU A 805 -123.76 18.13 -102.72
C GLU A 805 -122.83 17.32 -101.81
N GLN A 806 -123.33 16.67 -100.76
CA GLN A 806 -122.62 15.73 -99.90
C GLN A 806 -122.33 14.42 -100.61
N ILE A 807 -123.02 13.99 -101.67
CA ILE A 807 -122.54 12.82 -102.41
C ILE A 807 -121.23 13.16 -103.13
N ASP A 808 -121.15 14.29 -103.84
CA ASP A 808 -119.89 14.70 -104.49
C ASP A 808 -118.83 15.19 -103.48
N LYS A 809 -119.21 15.95 -102.46
CA LYS A 809 -118.32 16.29 -101.33
C LYS A 809 -117.87 15.03 -100.58
N LEU A 810 -118.68 13.98 -100.41
CA LEU A 810 -118.24 12.71 -99.78
C LEU A 810 -117.37 11.89 -100.72
N GLU A 811 -117.55 11.95 -102.05
CA GLU A 811 -116.62 11.32 -103.00
C GLU A 811 -115.27 12.04 -103.05
N ASN A 812 -115.27 13.37 -103.04
CA ASN A 812 -114.05 14.17 -102.99
C ASN A 812 -113.40 14.11 -101.61
N GLN A 813 -114.17 14.13 -100.51
CA GLN A 813 -113.68 13.78 -99.18
C GLN A 813 -113.24 12.32 -99.10
N LEU A 814 -113.79 11.36 -99.84
CA LEU A 814 -113.24 9.99 -99.89
C LEU A 814 -111.90 9.94 -100.63
N LYS A 815 -111.69 10.78 -101.65
CA LYS A 815 -110.38 10.95 -102.30
C LYS A 815 -109.40 11.63 -101.34
N GLU A 816 -109.77 12.71 -100.68
CA GLU A 816 -108.95 13.38 -99.67
C GLU A 816 -108.68 12.50 -98.45
N LYS A 817 -109.67 11.75 -97.95
CA LYS A 817 -109.50 10.80 -96.84
C LYS A 817 -108.67 9.60 -97.26
N ARG A 818 -108.68 9.17 -98.52
CA ARG A 818 -107.68 8.19 -99.03
C ARG A 818 -106.27 8.79 -99.10
N HIS A 819 -106.12 10.07 -99.46
CA HIS A 819 -104.82 10.75 -99.41
C HIS A 819 -104.35 10.99 -97.96
N GLN A 820 -105.24 11.38 -97.05
CA GLN A 820 -104.96 11.52 -95.62
C GLN A 820 -104.69 10.16 -94.98
N ILE A 821 -105.38 9.08 -95.34
CA ILE A 821 -105.04 7.72 -94.90
C ILE A 821 -103.67 7.32 -95.45
N SER A 822 -103.34 7.60 -96.72
CA SER A 822 -102.01 7.33 -97.28
C SER A 822 -100.91 8.14 -96.58
N ALA A 823 -101.15 9.43 -96.31
CA ALA A 823 -100.24 10.30 -95.58
C ALA A 823 -100.07 9.84 -94.11
N LEU A 824 -101.16 9.53 -93.42
CA LEU A 824 -101.17 8.96 -92.07
C LEU A 824 -100.56 7.57 -92.04
N GLU A 825 -100.63 6.77 -93.10
CA GLU A 825 -99.93 5.49 -93.21
C GLU A 825 -98.43 5.69 -93.38
N ILE A 826 -98.00 6.68 -94.17
CA ILE A 826 -96.60 7.07 -94.31
C ILE A 826 -96.08 7.63 -92.99
N GLU A 827 -96.84 8.46 -92.30
CA GLU A 827 -96.54 8.99 -90.98
C GLU A 827 -96.55 7.88 -89.91
N ASN A 828 -97.45 6.90 -89.98
CA ASN A 828 -97.47 5.76 -89.07
C ASN A 828 -96.29 4.81 -89.34
N LYS A 829 -95.84 4.67 -90.60
CA LYS A 829 -94.57 3.99 -90.97
C LYS A 829 -93.35 4.78 -90.47
N GLU A 830 -93.38 6.10 -90.54
CA GLU A 830 -92.36 7.01 -90.00
C GLU A 830 -92.26 6.91 -88.47
N ILE A 831 -93.39 7.03 -87.76
CA ILE A 831 -93.52 6.87 -86.31
C ILE A 831 -93.08 5.47 -85.89
N LYS A 832 -93.46 4.40 -86.60
CA LYS A 832 -92.97 3.04 -86.32
C LYS A 832 -91.47 2.91 -86.49
N ARG A 833 -90.86 3.57 -87.49
CA ARG A 833 -89.40 3.58 -87.68
C ARG A 833 -88.67 4.41 -86.61
N ARG A 834 -89.27 5.51 -86.16
CA ARG A 834 -88.77 6.32 -85.04
C ARG A 834 -88.88 5.57 -83.71
N LEU A 835 -90.01 4.90 -83.47
CA LEU A 835 -90.22 4.05 -82.31
C LEU A 835 -89.23 2.88 -82.29
N GLY A 836 -89.00 2.25 -83.44
CA GLY A 836 -87.95 1.22 -83.61
C GLY A 836 -86.58 1.74 -83.20
N LYS A 837 -86.14 2.88 -83.75
CA LYS A 837 -84.89 3.53 -83.32
C LYS A 837 -84.86 3.83 -81.82
N VAL A 838 -85.94 4.37 -81.25
CA VAL A 838 -86.01 4.66 -79.81
C VAL A 838 -85.96 3.38 -78.96
N THR A 839 -86.50 2.24 -79.42
CA THR A 839 -86.30 0.95 -78.74
C THR A 839 -84.88 0.40 -78.91
N ASP A 840 -84.25 0.58 -80.08
CA ASP A 840 -82.87 0.18 -80.33
C ASP A 840 -81.91 1.01 -79.44
N ASP A 841 -82.06 2.34 -79.44
CA ASP A 841 -81.34 3.30 -78.61
C ASP A 841 -81.57 3.01 -77.11
N SER A 842 -82.81 2.72 -76.70
CA SER A 842 -83.13 2.33 -75.31
C SER A 842 -82.46 1.01 -74.91
N SER A 843 -82.36 0.04 -75.82
CA SER A 843 -81.68 -1.23 -75.55
C SER A 843 -80.16 -1.05 -75.45
N SER A 844 -79.59 -0.17 -76.27
CA SER A 844 -78.18 0.25 -76.20
C SER A 844 -77.88 0.95 -74.87
N ASN A 845 -78.74 1.90 -74.48
CA ASN A 845 -78.64 2.60 -73.20
C ASN A 845 -78.83 1.67 -72.00
N GLU A 846 -79.68 0.64 -72.08
CA GLU A 846 -79.79 -0.40 -71.05
C GLU A 846 -78.53 -1.25 -70.94
N LEU A 847 -77.90 -1.61 -72.06
CA LEU A 847 -76.63 -2.35 -72.07
C LEU A 847 -75.50 -1.50 -71.47
N GLN A 848 -75.43 -0.22 -71.82
CA GLN A 848 -74.48 0.73 -71.22
C GLN A 848 -74.75 0.92 -69.71
N LEU A 849 -76.01 1.04 -69.28
CA LEU A 849 -76.36 1.09 -67.86
C LEU A 849 -75.99 -0.19 -67.10
N ARG A 850 -75.99 -1.35 -67.76
CA ARG A 850 -75.51 -2.60 -67.18
C ARG A 850 -73.99 -2.64 -67.08
N SER A 851 -73.25 -2.20 -68.12
CA SER A 851 -71.79 -2.13 -68.06
C SER A 851 -71.31 -1.11 -67.03
N TYR A 852 -71.89 0.09 -66.98
CA TYR A 852 -71.54 1.10 -65.97
C TYR A 852 -71.88 0.64 -64.54
N LYS A 853 -72.98 -0.10 -64.33
CA LYS A 853 -73.26 -0.72 -63.02
C LYS A 853 -72.23 -1.79 -62.65
N GLN A 854 -71.78 -2.60 -63.61
CA GLN A 854 -70.75 -3.59 -63.36
C GLN A 854 -69.38 -2.95 -63.08
N GLU A 855 -69.04 -1.87 -63.78
CA GLU A 855 -67.85 -1.04 -63.55
C GLU A 855 -67.89 -0.35 -62.18
N ILE A 856 -69.03 0.23 -61.79
CA ILE A 856 -69.24 0.79 -60.45
C ILE A 856 -69.07 -0.28 -59.36
N ASN A 857 -69.62 -1.49 -59.55
CA ASN A 857 -69.46 -2.58 -58.59
C ASN A 857 -67.99 -3.01 -58.44
N LEU A 858 -67.23 -3.05 -59.53
CA LEU A 858 -65.79 -3.36 -59.51
C LEU A 858 -65.01 -2.24 -58.79
N LEU A 859 -65.25 -0.97 -59.14
CA LEU A 859 -64.63 0.18 -58.47
C LEU A 859 -64.98 0.27 -56.98
N GLN A 860 -66.17 -0.18 -56.56
CA GLN A 860 -66.56 -0.30 -55.16
C GLN A 860 -65.80 -1.44 -54.45
N GLN A 861 -65.64 -2.59 -55.12
CA GLN A 861 -64.84 -3.70 -54.60
C GLN A 861 -63.37 -3.30 -54.44
N ASP A 862 -62.80 -2.58 -55.41
CA ASP A 862 -61.43 -2.08 -55.36
C ASP A 862 -61.26 -1.00 -54.27
N LEU A 863 -62.22 -0.09 -54.11
CA LEU A 863 -62.25 0.89 -53.02
C LEU A 863 -62.24 0.22 -51.64
N ASP A 864 -63.03 -0.86 -51.45
CA ASP A 864 -63.08 -1.61 -50.19
C ASP A 864 -61.84 -2.49 -49.97
N ASN A 865 -61.17 -2.94 -51.03
CA ASN A 865 -59.85 -3.58 -50.94
C ASN A 865 -58.78 -2.56 -50.50
N GLU A 866 -58.72 -1.39 -51.12
CA GLU A 866 -57.80 -0.30 -50.76
C GLU A 866 -58.03 0.21 -49.33
N ARG A 867 -59.29 0.28 -48.87
CA ARG A 867 -59.62 0.58 -47.47
C ARG A 867 -58.99 -0.43 -46.50
N ARG A 868 -59.15 -1.73 -46.76
CA ARG A 868 -58.55 -2.79 -45.92
C ARG A 868 -57.03 -2.75 -45.94
N LEU A 869 -56.41 -2.51 -47.10
CA LEU A 869 -54.95 -2.36 -47.23
C LEU A 869 -54.46 -1.13 -46.44
N LYS A 870 -55.14 0.01 -46.56
CA LYS A 870 -54.86 1.21 -45.76
C LYS A 870 -55.00 0.97 -44.26
N GLU A 871 -56.03 0.25 -43.82
CA GLU A 871 -56.28 -0.06 -42.41
C GLU A 871 -55.21 -1.02 -41.85
N ALA A 872 -54.79 -2.03 -42.63
CA ALA A 872 -53.66 -2.89 -42.28
C ALA A 872 -52.34 -2.10 -42.18
N VAL A 873 -52.05 -1.20 -43.13
CA VAL A 873 -50.86 -0.33 -43.07
C VAL A 873 -50.92 0.63 -41.87
N ILE A 874 -52.10 1.12 -41.47
CA ILE A 874 -52.27 1.93 -40.26
C ILE A 874 -52.01 1.11 -38.98
N GLN A 875 -52.41 -0.16 -38.94
CA GLN A 875 -52.08 -1.07 -37.83
C GLN A 875 -50.58 -1.40 -37.78
N GLU A 876 -49.96 -1.71 -38.91
CA GLU A 876 -48.51 -1.94 -39.02
C GLU A 876 -47.72 -0.71 -38.56
N ASN A 877 -48.14 0.50 -38.97
CA ASN A 877 -47.51 1.76 -38.57
C ASN A 877 -47.69 2.05 -37.07
N ARG A 878 -48.85 1.71 -36.48
CA ARG A 878 -49.03 1.78 -35.02
C ARG A 878 -48.12 0.80 -34.27
N ARG A 879 -48.05 -0.46 -34.70
CA ARG A 879 -47.13 -1.43 -34.07
C ARG A 879 -45.70 -0.94 -34.17
N LEU A 880 -45.26 -0.45 -35.33
CA LEU A 880 -43.91 0.11 -35.50
C LEU A 880 -43.65 1.37 -34.65
N GLN A 881 -44.68 2.18 -34.34
CA GLN A 881 -44.56 3.30 -33.39
C GLN A 881 -44.48 2.81 -31.93
N GLU A 882 -45.21 1.75 -31.57
CA GLU A 882 -45.16 1.10 -30.24
C GLU A 882 -43.81 0.39 -30.03
N ASP A 883 -43.34 -0.35 -31.05
CA ASP A 883 -42.01 -0.98 -31.12
C ASP A 883 -40.90 0.08 -30.96
N LEU A 884 -40.96 1.19 -31.72
CA LEU A 884 -40.00 2.30 -31.63
C LEU A 884 -40.05 3.01 -30.26
N ALA A 885 -41.23 3.14 -29.65
CA ALA A 885 -41.39 3.73 -28.32
C ALA A 885 -40.80 2.83 -27.23
N SER A 886 -40.96 1.50 -27.33
CA SER A 886 -40.30 0.53 -26.45
C SER A 886 -38.79 0.64 -26.58
N VAL A 887 -38.24 0.50 -27.80
CA VAL A 887 -36.79 0.59 -28.04
C VAL A 887 -36.23 1.94 -27.59
N SER A 888 -37.01 3.02 -27.66
CA SER A 888 -36.60 4.34 -27.14
C SER A 888 -36.56 4.42 -25.61
N LEU A 889 -37.41 3.67 -24.91
CA LEU A 889 -37.35 3.46 -23.46
C LEU A 889 -36.17 2.58 -23.08
N ASP A 890 -36.01 1.43 -23.75
CA ASP A 890 -34.90 0.49 -23.54
C ASP A 890 -33.54 1.20 -23.74
N CYS A 891 -33.40 2.00 -24.81
CA CYS A 891 -32.22 2.82 -25.07
C CYS A 891 -32.01 3.96 -24.06
N ARG A 892 -33.05 4.39 -23.34
CA ARG A 892 -32.94 5.40 -22.28
C ARG A 892 -32.55 4.78 -20.94
N ASP A 893 -32.98 3.55 -20.70
CA ASP A 893 -32.78 2.87 -19.42
C ASP A 893 -31.45 2.11 -19.41
N ALA A 894 -31.04 1.54 -20.54
CA ALA A 894 -29.65 1.11 -20.75
C ALA A 894 -28.63 2.26 -20.57
N ARG A 895 -29.01 3.53 -20.82
CA ARG A 895 -28.17 4.70 -20.50
C ARG A 895 -28.13 5.00 -19.00
N LYS A 896 -29.24 4.81 -18.26
CA LYS A 896 -29.26 4.91 -16.79
C LYS A 896 -28.34 3.85 -16.18
N GLU A 897 -28.47 2.60 -16.61
CA GLU A 897 -27.65 1.48 -16.12
C GLU A 897 -26.16 1.69 -16.46
N LEU A 898 -25.86 2.16 -17.67
CA LEU A 898 -24.49 2.55 -18.03
C LEU A 898 -23.92 3.65 -17.11
N ASP A 899 -24.74 4.63 -16.69
CA ASP A 899 -24.32 5.69 -15.77
C ASP A 899 -24.27 5.23 -14.30
N ILE A 900 -25.02 4.19 -13.92
CA ILE A 900 -24.89 3.50 -12.62
C ILE A 900 -23.60 2.67 -12.60
N ALA A 901 -23.34 1.88 -13.65
CA ALA A 901 -22.12 1.10 -13.79
C ALA A 901 -20.86 1.98 -13.80
N LYS A 902 -20.89 3.16 -14.46
CA LYS A 902 -19.79 4.15 -14.36
C LYS A 902 -19.55 4.62 -12.93
N ARG A 903 -20.60 4.87 -12.14
CA ARG A 903 -20.45 5.24 -10.72
C ARG A 903 -19.83 4.10 -9.93
N GLN A 904 -20.34 2.87 -10.09
CA GLN A 904 -19.77 1.68 -9.45
C GLN A 904 -18.29 1.46 -9.82
N VAL A 905 -17.89 1.74 -11.06
CA VAL A 905 -16.48 1.67 -11.50
C VAL A 905 -15.63 2.76 -10.83
N GLU A 906 -16.13 4.00 -10.71
CA GLU A 906 -15.41 5.05 -9.97
C GLU A 906 -15.39 4.78 -8.45
N ASP A 907 -16.46 4.22 -7.87
CA ASP A 907 -16.51 3.79 -6.47
C ASP A 907 -15.47 2.67 -6.21
N LEU A 908 -15.44 1.63 -7.03
CA LEU A 908 -14.44 0.55 -6.98
C LEU A 908 -13.01 1.08 -7.19
N LYS A 909 -12.83 2.10 -8.02
CA LYS A 909 -11.55 2.78 -8.26
C LYS A 909 -11.10 3.62 -7.06
N THR A 910 -12.00 4.29 -6.35
CA THR A 910 -11.66 4.95 -5.07
C THR A 910 -11.37 3.95 -3.95
N GLN A 911 -12.09 2.81 -3.90
CA GLN A 911 -11.77 1.70 -3.00
C GLN A 911 -10.39 1.11 -3.31
N LEU A 912 -10.07 0.87 -4.59
CA LEU A 912 -8.76 0.41 -5.03
C LEU A 912 -7.64 1.41 -4.68
N GLN A 913 -7.89 2.72 -4.85
CA GLN A 913 -6.95 3.76 -4.38
C GLN A 913 -6.76 3.72 -2.87
N HIS A 914 -7.81 3.43 -2.09
CA HIS A 914 -7.71 3.27 -0.64
C HIS A 914 -6.89 2.03 -0.26
N TYR A 915 -7.14 0.89 -0.92
CA TYR A 915 -6.33 -0.33 -0.74
C TYR A 915 -4.86 -0.12 -1.14
N VAL A 916 -4.58 0.59 -2.24
CA VAL A 916 -3.20 0.92 -2.65
C VAL A 916 -2.54 1.88 -1.66
N ALA A 917 -3.28 2.81 -1.06
CA ALA A 917 -2.76 3.69 0.00
C ALA A 917 -2.48 2.92 1.30
N GLU A 918 -3.30 1.91 1.63
CA GLU A 918 -3.10 1.07 2.81
C GLU A 918 -1.95 0.06 2.61
N VAL A 919 -1.83 -0.52 1.41
CA VAL A 919 -0.65 -1.33 1.02
C VAL A 919 0.62 -0.49 1.16
N LYS A 920 0.65 0.73 0.63
CA LYS A 920 1.80 1.64 0.83
C LYS A 920 2.09 1.94 2.29
N ARG A 921 1.06 2.19 3.11
CA ARG A 921 1.22 2.34 4.57
C ARG A 921 1.86 1.09 5.21
N THR A 922 1.52 -0.11 4.75
CA THR A 922 2.18 -1.34 5.22
C THR A 922 3.59 -1.53 4.66
N GLU A 923 3.86 -1.14 3.41
CA GLU A 923 5.21 -1.14 2.80
C GLU A 923 6.14 -0.15 3.51
N ASP A 924 5.68 1.07 3.82
CA ASP A 924 6.39 2.07 4.61
C ASP A 924 6.69 1.56 6.02
N LEU A 925 5.72 0.92 6.68
CA LEU A 925 5.87 0.35 8.02
C LEU A 925 6.85 -0.84 8.02
N ILE A 926 6.79 -1.71 7.01
CA ILE A 926 7.76 -2.81 6.83
C ILE A 926 9.16 -2.23 6.60
N SER A 927 9.29 -1.23 5.72
CA SER A 927 10.56 -0.54 5.45
C SER A 927 11.15 0.09 6.71
N GLN A 928 10.31 0.70 7.55
CA GLN A 928 10.73 1.21 8.86
C GLN A 928 11.20 0.09 9.80
N LYS A 929 10.53 -1.08 9.82
CA LYS A 929 10.96 -2.23 10.63
C LYS A 929 12.20 -2.94 10.09
N GLU A 930 12.44 -2.90 8.78
CA GLU A 930 13.70 -3.33 8.20
C GLU A 930 14.86 -2.38 8.53
N LEU A 931 14.60 -1.07 8.57
CA LEU A 931 15.56 -0.06 9.04
C LEU A 931 15.88 -0.24 10.53
N GLU A 932 14.88 -0.32 11.42
CA GLU A 932 15.07 -0.60 12.85
C GLU A 932 15.87 -1.90 13.06
N ARG A 933 15.57 -2.95 12.28
CA ARG A 933 16.33 -4.21 12.32
C ARG A 933 17.76 -4.05 11.82
N ALA A 934 18.01 -3.23 10.79
CA ALA A 934 19.34 -2.95 10.29
C ALA A 934 20.18 -2.17 11.32
N GLU A 935 19.58 -1.17 11.98
CA GLU A 935 20.20 -0.41 13.07
C GLU A 935 20.54 -1.31 14.27
N VAL A 936 19.63 -2.18 14.71
CA VAL A 936 19.91 -3.14 15.79
C VAL A 936 21.00 -4.15 15.40
N LEU A 937 21.04 -4.60 14.14
CA LEU A 937 22.13 -5.45 13.65
C LEU A 937 23.48 -4.71 13.59
N ASP A 938 23.48 -3.40 13.34
CA ASP A 938 24.72 -2.61 13.33
C ASP A 938 25.19 -2.23 14.74
N GLN A 939 24.27 -1.96 15.67
CA GLN A 939 24.55 -1.90 17.11
C GLN A 939 25.15 -3.22 17.59
N PHE A 940 24.59 -4.37 17.21
CA PHE A 940 25.14 -5.68 17.56
C PHE A 940 26.54 -5.92 16.96
N LYS A 941 26.79 -5.51 15.70
CA LYS A 941 28.14 -5.55 15.10
C LYS A 941 29.12 -4.62 15.83
N SER A 942 28.67 -3.45 16.28
CA SER A 942 29.51 -2.47 16.97
C SER A 942 29.87 -2.97 18.37
N LEU A 943 28.89 -3.44 19.13
CA LEU A 943 29.10 -4.10 20.43
C LEU A 943 29.95 -5.37 20.31
N SER A 944 29.81 -6.15 19.24
CA SER A 944 30.68 -7.31 18.98
C SER A 944 32.13 -6.89 18.69
N GLN A 945 32.33 -5.79 17.96
CA GLN A 945 33.68 -5.24 17.73
C GLN A 945 34.28 -4.65 19.01
N GLU A 946 33.49 -3.94 19.81
CA GLU A 946 33.89 -3.44 21.13
C GLU A 946 34.25 -4.60 22.07
N ASN A 947 33.44 -5.66 22.12
CA ASN A 947 33.74 -6.87 22.90
C ASN A 947 35.04 -7.55 22.43
N ASN A 948 35.25 -7.71 21.12
CA ASN A 948 36.48 -8.31 20.60
C ASN A 948 37.72 -7.42 20.87
N LEU A 949 37.56 -6.09 20.85
CA LEU A 949 38.61 -5.16 21.27
C LEU A 949 38.89 -5.29 22.77
N LEU A 950 37.86 -5.35 23.62
CA LEU A 950 37.99 -5.56 25.06
C LEU A 950 38.66 -6.90 25.39
N GLU A 951 38.26 -7.99 24.73
CA GLU A 951 38.87 -9.32 24.84
C GLU A 951 40.35 -9.29 24.43
N SER A 952 40.68 -8.63 23.31
CA SER A 952 42.06 -8.40 22.89
C SER A 952 42.86 -7.57 23.90
N THR A 953 42.28 -6.50 24.46
CA THR A 953 42.95 -5.70 25.50
C THR A 953 43.12 -6.47 26.81
N ASN A 954 42.16 -7.33 27.17
CA ASN A 954 42.27 -8.20 28.34
C ASN A 954 43.38 -9.22 28.13
N HIS A 955 43.49 -9.86 26.96
CA HIS A 955 44.63 -10.73 26.65
C HIS A 955 45.98 -9.99 26.64
N THR A 956 46.05 -8.74 26.19
CA THR A 956 47.30 -7.96 26.34
C THR A 956 47.61 -7.64 27.80
N LEU A 957 46.60 -7.31 28.63
CA LEU A 957 46.78 -7.06 30.06
C LEU A 957 47.09 -8.35 30.84
N GLU A 958 46.58 -9.51 30.42
CA GLU A 958 46.93 -10.83 30.97
C GLU A 958 48.38 -11.21 30.61
N ASN A 959 48.83 -10.88 29.40
CA ASN A 959 50.22 -11.03 28.97
C ASN A 959 51.15 -10.08 29.73
N GLU A 960 50.80 -8.80 29.88
CA GLU A 960 51.56 -7.84 30.69
C GLU A 960 51.58 -8.25 32.16
N ALA A 961 50.44 -8.63 32.75
CA ALA A 961 50.37 -9.08 34.14
C ALA A 961 51.03 -10.43 34.39
N SER A 962 51.11 -11.33 33.41
CA SER A 962 51.92 -12.56 33.53
C SER A 962 53.41 -12.28 33.35
N GLN A 963 53.80 -11.40 32.43
CA GLN A 963 55.18 -10.89 32.30
C GLN A 963 55.63 -10.18 33.59
N SER A 964 54.81 -9.32 34.19
CA SER A 964 55.09 -8.68 35.46
C SER A 964 55.16 -9.68 36.62
N ARG A 965 54.34 -10.75 36.62
CA ARG A 965 54.47 -11.86 37.60
C ARG A 965 55.76 -12.64 37.41
N VAL A 966 56.22 -12.87 36.19
CA VAL A 966 57.53 -13.50 35.91
C VAL A 966 58.68 -12.59 36.32
N GLN A 967 58.62 -11.29 36.02
CA GLN A 967 59.61 -10.31 36.49
C GLN A 967 59.65 -10.22 38.03
N LEU A 968 58.49 -10.25 38.69
CA LEU A 968 58.39 -10.29 40.14
C LEU A 968 58.95 -11.60 40.70
N SER A 969 58.70 -12.75 40.06
CA SER A 969 59.32 -14.03 40.45
C SER A 969 60.84 -13.93 40.38
N VAL A 970 61.40 -13.49 39.25
CA VAL A 970 62.86 -13.33 39.09
C VAL A 970 63.45 -12.33 40.09
N ALA A 971 62.72 -11.26 40.42
CA ALA A 971 63.13 -10.29 41.45
C ALA A 971 63.06 -10.87 42.87
N LEU A 972 62.07 -11.73 43.16
CA LEU A 972 61.97 -12.47 44.43
C LEU A 972 63.04 -13.56 44.54
N ASP A 973 63.28 -14.34 43.48
CA ASP A 973 64.33 -15.34 43.42
C ASP A 973 65.70 -14.68 43.70
N HIS A 974 66.01 -13.58 43.01
CA HIS A 974 67.22 -12.78 43.26
C HIS A 974 67.25 -12.14 44.66
N ALA A 975 66.10 -11.74 45.22
CA ALA A 975 66.03 -11.29 46.61
C ALA A 975 66.35 -12.43 47.58
N THR A 976 65.86 -13.66 47.36
CA THR A 976 66.18 -14.81 48.21
C THR A 976 67.63 -15.26 48.08
N ASP A 977 68.26 -15.14 46.90
CA ASP A 977 69.70 -15.35 46.74
C ASP A 977 70.50 -14.26 47.48
N LEU A 978 70.06 -13.00 47.47
CA LEU A 978 70.67 -11.92 48.24
C LEU A 978 70.48 -12.10 49.76
N GLU A 979 69.28 -12.48 50.21
CA GLU A 979 69.00 -12.85 51.61
C GLU A 979 69.90 -14.00 52.04
N ARG A 980 70.02 -15.05 51.23
CA ARG A 980 70.93 -16.18 51.46
C ARG A 980 72.40 -15.74 51.46
N HIS A 981 72.80 -14.78 50.63
CA HIS A 981 74.14 -14.19 50.71
C HIS A 981 74.35 -13.40 52.01
N VAL A 982 73.33 -12.68 52.50
CA VAL A 982 73.36 -12.01 53.81
C VAL A 982 73.39 -13.03 54.95
N GLU A 983 72.59 -14.10 54.93
CA GLU A 983 72.66 -15.19 55.92
C GLU A 983 74.04 -15.85 56.00
N ASN A 984 74.67 -16.09 54.83
CA ASN A 984 76.04 -16.61 54.77
C ASN A 984 77.06 -15.61 55.34
N GLN A 985 76.91 -14.31 55.05
CA GLN A 985 77.76 -13.27 55.66
C GLN A 985 77.49 -13.14 57.16
N GLU A 986 76.25 -13.23 57.63
CA GLU A 986 75.91 -13.28 59.05
C GLU A 986 76.51 -14.51 59.74
N ALA A 987 76.51 -15.68 59.10
CA ALA A 987 77.14 -16.88 59.65
C ALA A 987 78.67 -16.71 59.77
N ILE A 988 79.30 -16.06 58.79
CA ILE A 988 80.72 -15.68 58.83
C ILE A 988 80.98 -14.65 59.92
N ILE A 989 80.15 -13.60 60.04
CA ILE A 989 80.22 -12.57 61.09
C ILE A 989 80.07 -13.23 62.47
N LYS A 990 79.05 -14.07 62.69
CA LYS A 990 78.86 -14.84 63.94
C LYS A 990 80.05 -15.75 64.25
N SER A 991 80.75 -16.26 63.24
CA SER A 991 82.01 -17.00 63.43
C SER A 991 83.17 -16.10 63.87
N TYR A 992 83.25 -14.87 63.37
CA TYR A 992 84.23 -13.86 63.82
C TYR A 992 83.87 -13.28 65.19
N GLU A 993 82.60 -13.00 65.48
CA GLU A 993 82.10 -12.63 66.81
C GLU A 993 82.43 -13.72 67.84
N LYS A 994 82.25 -15.00 67.47
CA LYS A 994 82.66 -16.14 68.30
C LYS A 994 84.17 -16.13 68.55
N GLN A 995 85.00 -15.98 67.51
CA GLN A 995 86.47 -15.84 67.66
C GLN A 995 86.85 -14.62 68.52
N ILE A 996 86.18 -13.48 68.36
CA ILE A 996 86.38 -12.28 69.18
C ILE A 996 85.98 -12.56 70.64
N SER A 997 84.90 -13.31 70.89
CA SER A 997 84.49 -13.69 72.25
C SER A 997 85.45 -14.70 72.90
N GLU A 998 86.02 -15.62 72.12
CA GLU A 998 87.06 -16.56 72.56
C GLU A 998 88.38 -15.83 72.85
N LEU A 999 88.79 -14.88 72.01
CA LEU A 999 89.93 -14.01 72.27
C LEU A 999 89.69 -13.07 73.46
N THR A 1000 88.48 -12.53 73.62
CA THR A 1000 88.12 -11.65 74.75
C THR A 1000 88.10 -12.41 76.07
N THR A 1001 87.61 -13.66 76.08
CA THR A 1001 87.66 -14.52 77.28
C THR A 1001 89.08 -15.02 77.58
N GLN A 1002 89.90 -15.27 76.56
CA GLN A 1002 91.35 -15.52 76.74
C GLN A 1002 92.05 -14.29 77.33
N VAL A 1003 91.83 -13.09 76.78
CA VAL A 1003 92.38 -11.82 77.32
C VAL A 1003 91.92 -11.61 78.76
N ALA A 1004 90.62 -11.74 79.06
CA ALA A 1004 90.12 -11.65 80.43
C ALA A 1004 90.74 -12.71 81.37
N SER A 1005 91.02 -13.93 80.88
CA SER A 1005 91.73 -14.94 81.68
C SER A 1005 93.19 -14.57 81.95
N LEU A 1006 93.88 -13.95 80.99
CA LEU A 1006 95.24 -13.43 81.14
C LEU A 1006 95.27 -12.21 82.05
N GLU A 1007 94.29 -11.32 81.97
CA GLU A 1007 94.09 -10.20 82.90
C GLU A 1007 93.84 -10.70 84.32
N ILE A 1008 93.03 -11.76 84.50
CA ILE A 1008 92.82 -12.40 85.80
C ILE A 1008 94.13 -13.01 86.33
N GLN A 1009 94.90 -13.72 85.50
CA GLN A 1009 96.21 -14.26 85.90
C GLN A 1009 97.20 -13.15 86.27
N LEU A 1010 97.24 -12.06 85.49
CA LEU A 1010 98.10 -10.90 85.75
C LEU A 1010 97.67 -10.14 87.01
N LYS A 1011 96.36 -10.10 87.30
CA LYS A 1011 95.78 -9.55 88.55
C LYS A 1011 96.01 -10.45 89.76
N GLN A 1012 96.06 -11.76 89.58
CA GLN A 1012 96.51 -12.71 90.62
C GLN A 1012 98.01 -12.53 90.88
N GLY A 1013 98.83 -12.40 89.84
CA GLY A 1013 100.27 -12.10 89.94
C GLY A 1013 100.54 -10.76 90.64
N SER A 1014 99.80 -9.71 90.32
CA SER A 1014 99.92 -8.42 91.01
C SER A 1014 99.45 -8.50 92.46
N SER A 1015 98.38 -9.27 92.77
CA SER A 1015 97.96 -9.55 94.14
C SER A 1015 99.04 -10.30 94.94
N MET A 1016 99.74 -11.26 94.34
CA MET A 1016 100.88 -11.95 94.97
C MET A 1016 102.09 -11.02 95.17
N SER A 1017 102.31 -10.05 94.28
CA SER A 1017 103.32 -9.00 94.44
C SER A 1017 102.96 -8.02 95.56
N VAL A 1018 101.69 -7.59 95.65
CA VAL A 1018 101.19 -6.79 96.77
C VAL A 1018 101.32 -7.55 98.09
N ARG A 1019 100.94 -8.83 98.12
CA ARG A 1019 101.06 -9.69 99.31
C ARG A 1019 102.52 -9.80 99.78
N THR A 1020 103.43 -10.21 98.91
CA THR A 1020 104.85 -10.35 99.27
C THR A 1020 105.48 -9.02 99.68
N THR A 1021 105.09 -7.89 99.05
CA THR A 1021 105.54 -6.56 99.51
C THR A 1021 104.92 -6.11 100.84
N THR A 1022 103.71 -6.56 101.20
CA THR A 1022 103.15 -6.36 102.55
C THR A 1022 103.83 -7.23 103.61
N GLU A 1023 104.17 -8.49 103.28
CA GLU A 1023 104.94 -9.38 104.17
C GLU A 1023 106.36 -8.79 104.39
N LEU A 1024 106.98 -8.23 103.36
CA LEU A 1024 108.27 -7.52 103.43
C LEU A 1024 108.17 -6.19 104.22
N LYS A 1025 107.03 -5.48 104.18
CA LYS A 1025 106.77 -4.34 105.08
C LYS A 1025 106.65 -4.79 106.54
N GLN A 1026 105.87 -5.83 106.83
CA GLN A 1026 105.70 -6.36 108.18
C GLN A 1026 107.04 -6.80 108.81
N LEU A 1027 107.93 -7.42 108.03
CA LEU A 1027 109.30 -7.72 108.46
C LEU A 1027 110.12 -6.47 108.78
N LYS A 1028 110.00 -5.39 107.98
CA LYS A 1028 110.66 -4.10 108.27
C LYS A 1028 110.09 -3.45 109.54
N ASP A 1029 108.78 -3.45 109.71
CA ASP A 1029 108.12 -2.90 110.89
C ASP A 1029 108.47 -3.69 112.17
N LEU A 1030 108.71 -5.00 112.06
CA LEU A 1030 109.22 -5.84 113.15
C LEU A 1030 110.66 -5.46 113.53
N CYS A 1031 111.55 -5.22 112.55
CA CYS A 1031 112.90 -4.72 112.84
C CYS A 1031 112.87 -3.35 113.54
N VAL A 1032 112.00 -2.43 113.11
CA VAL A 1032 111.86 -1.12 113.77
C VAL A 1032 111.27 -1.23 115.18
N LYS A 1033 110.47 -2.26 115.49
CA LYS A 1033 110.05 -2.56 116.88
C LYS A 1033 111.22 -3.06 117.73
N LEU A 1034 112.02 -4.00 117.22
CA LEU A 1034 113.20 -4.52 117.91
C LEU A 1034 114.24 -3.43 118.20
N ASP A 1035 114.45 -2.49 117.27
CA ASP A 1035 115.33 -1.34 117.51
C ASP A 1035 114.76 -0.35 118.55
N ARG A 1036 113.43 -0.19 118.63
CA ARG A 1036 112.79 0.62 119.70
C ARG A 1036 112.95 -0.04 121.06
N GLU A 1037 112.65 -1.33 121.20
CA GLU A 1037 112.79 -2.08 122.46
C GLU A 1037 114.25 -2.05 122.97
N LYS A 1038 115.21 -2.20 122.05
CA LYS A 1038 116.66 -2.03 122.29
C LYS A 1038 117.02 -0.64 122.81
N ASP A 1039 116.42 0.43 122.28
CA ASP A 1039 116.67 1.81 122.75
C ASP A 1039 115.83 2.20 123.97
N GLU A 1040 114.72 1.52 124.25
CA GLU A 1040 113.98 1.55 125.52
C GLU A 1040 114.86 0.98 126.65
N LEU A 1041 115.43 -0.20 126.44
CA LEU A 1041 116.33 -0.86 127.40
C LEU A 1041 117.56 0.01 127.69
N LYS A 1042 118.20 0.60 126.66
CA LYS A 1042 119.29 1.58 126.84
C LYS A 1042 118.88 2.88 127.56
N ARG A 1043 117.59 3.21 127.66
CA ARG A 1043 117.13 4.33 128.49
C ARG A 1043 116.98 3.87 129.94
N THR A 1044 116.28 2.77 130.19
CA THR A 1044 116.16 2.18 131.54
C THR A 1044 117.51 1.87 132.20
N LEU A 1045 118.54 1.50 131.42
CA LEU A 1045 119.89 1.30 131.95
C LEU A 1045 120.50 2.61 132.49
N ARG A 1046 120.38 3.70 131.73
CA ARG A 1046 120.88 5.03 132.13
C ARG A 1046 120.08 5.62 133.29
N ASP A 1047 118.76 5.43 133.29
CA ASP A 1047 117.91 5.83 134.41
C ASP A 1047 118.38 5.16 135.73
N LYS A 1048 118.87 3.91 135.66
CA LYS A 1048 119.48 3.21 136.81
C LYS A 1048 120.91 3.63 137.13
N GLU A 1049 121.69 4.10 136.15
CA GLU A 1049 123.01 4.71 136.40
C GLU A 1049 122.88 6.10 137.04
N ASP A 1050 121.85 6.87 136.70
CA ASP A 1050 121.52 8.16 137.34
C ASP A 1050 120.90 7.97 138.74
N GLU A 1051 120.01 6.98 138.95
CA GLU A 1051 119.56 6.59 140.30
C GLU A 1051 120.75 6.21 141.19
N LYS A 1052 121.66 5.37 140.69
CA LYS A 1052 122.90 4.99 141.39
C LYS A 1052 123.74 6.23 141.74
N SER A 1053 123.94 7.13 140.77
CA SER A 1053 124.68 8.38 140.96
C SER A 1053 124.01 9.33 141.97
N SER A 1054 122.69 9.23 142.16
CA SER A 1054 121.95 9.96 143.19
C SER A 1054 122.16 9.35 144.58
N ILE A 1055 122.11 8.02 144.69
CA ILE A 1055 122.37 7.27 145.93
C ILE A 1055 123.80 7.50 146.41
N GLU A 1056 124.80 7.50 145.53
CA GLU A 1056 126.19 7.80 145.88
C GLU A 1056 126.35 9.22 146.47
N ARG A 1057 125.61 10.22 145.96
CA ARG A 1057 125.58 11.58 146.55
C ARG A 1057 124.87 11.64 147.90
N GLN A 1058 123.83 10.83 148.11
CA GLN A 1058 123.18 10.72 149.43
C GLN A 1058 124.10 10.06 150.47
N ILE A 1059 124.88 9.04 150.07
CA ILE A 1059 125.92 8.44 150.93
C ILE A 1059 126.97 9.48 151.31
N ASP A 1060 127.40 10.34 150.38
CA ASP A 1060 128.38 11.39 150.64
C ASP A 1060 127.85 12.49 151.59
N LEU A 1061 126.56 12.85 151.47
CA LEU A 1061 125.86 13.78 152.38
C LEU A 1061 125.72 13.20 153.79
N LEU A 1062 125.21 11.97 153.93
CA LEU A 1062 125.14 11.26 155.21
C LEU A 1062 126.53 11.08 155.82
N SER A 1063 127.57 10.91 154.99
CA SER A 1063 128.98 10.86 155.41
C SER A 1063 129.58 12.21 155.78
N ARG A 1064 128.91 13.34 155.53
CA ARG A 1064 129.24 14.66 156.09
C ARG A 1064 128.50 14.89 157.41
N GLU A 1065 127.20 14.62 157.45
CA GLU A 1065 126.40 14.71 158.68
C GLU A 1065 126.97 13.83 159.81
N ASN A 1066 127.39 12.60 159.50
CA ASN A 1066 128.05 11.70 160.47
C ASN A 1066 129.46 12.18 160.89
N ARG A 1067 130.12 13.04 160.10
CA ARG A 1067 131.36 13.75 160.51
C ARG A 1067 131.07 14.97 161.39
N GLU A 1068 129.95 15.66 161.18
CA GLU A 1068 129.54 16.81 161.98
C GLU A 1068 128.93 16.37 163.33
N LEU A 1069 128.17 15.29 163.35
CA LEU A 1069 127.74 14.59 164.57
C LEU A 1069 128.93 14.08 165.39
N LYS A 1070 129.98 13.55 164.75
CA LYS A 1070 131.23 13.21 165.46
C LYS A 1070 131.91 14.44 166.06
N ARG A 1071 132.06 15.53 165.30
CA ARG A 1071 132.61 16.79 165.84
C ARG A 1071 131.77 17.37 167.00
N ALA A 1072 130.46 17.16 167.01
CA ALA A 1072 129.61 17.51 168.14
C ALA A 1072 129.90 16.61 169.35
N LEU A 1073 129.98 15.29 169.14
CA LEU A 1073 130.32 14.32 170.19
C LEU A 1073 131.72 14.54 170.79
N ASP A 1074 132.73 14.80 169.95
CA ASP A 1074 134.10 15.13 170.38
C ASP A 1074 134.09 16.39 171.26
N LYS A 1075 133.30 17.40 170.87
CA LYS A 1075 133.15 18.66 171.61
C LYS A 1075 132.37 18.49 172.93
N ASP A 1076 131.42 17.57 172.97
CA ASP A 1076 130.74 17.20 174.22
C ASP A 1076 131.63 16.33 175.14
N GLN A 1077 132.61 15.60 174.60
CA GLN A 1077 133.66 14.95 175.39
C GLN A 1077 134.69 15.96 175.94
N ASP A 1078 135.05 17.01 175.18
CA ASP A 1078 135.82 18.15 175.70
C ASP A 1078 135.04 18.89 176.80
N ASN A 1079 133.72 19.10 176.63
CA ASN A 1079 132.85 19.67 177.66
C ASN A 1079 132.78 18.76 178.91
N GLN A 1080 132.63 17.44 178.72
CA GLN A 1080 132.56 16.47 179.81
C GLN A 1080 133.87 16.40 180.60
N THR A 1081 135.02 16.32 179.94
CA THR A 1081 136.33 16.34 180.60
C THR A 1081 136.63 17.69 181.27
N GLY A 1082 136.13 18.80 180.71
CA GLY A 1082 136.12 20.11 181.37
C GLY A 1082 135.28 20.14 182.65
N LEU A 1083 134.10 19.53 182.64
CA LEU A 1083 133.24 19.36 183.82
C LEU A 1083 133.85 18.40 184.86
N GLU A 1084 134.49 17.32 184.44
CA GLU A 1084 135.21 16.39 185.33
C GLU A 1084 136.44 17.04 185.97
N ARG A 1085 137.14 17.93 185.25
CA ARG A 1085 138.20 18.77 185.82
C ARG A 1085 137.65 19.74 186.85
N LEU A 1086 136.58 20.48 186.54
CA LEU A 1086 135.92 21.38 187.50
C LEU A 1086 135.35 20.64 188.72
N LEU A 1087 134.86 19.40 188.53
CA LEU A 1087 134.39 18.55 189.62
C LEU A 1087 135.54 18.09 190.53
N ASN A 1088 136.73 17.83 189.96
CA ASN A 1088 137.92 17.52 190.75
C ASN A 1088 138.49 18.77 191.42
N GLU A 1089 138.53 19.93 190.77
CA GLU A 1089 138.93 21.21 191.36
C GLU A 1089 138.03 21.58 192.54
N ALA A 1090 136.70 21.49 192.39
CA ALA A 1090 135.75 21.70 193.49
C ALA A 1090 135.87 20.64 194.62
N ARG A 1091 136.28 19.40 194.31
CA ARG A 1091 136.58 18.38 195.33
C ARG A 1091 137.89 18.68 196.07
N GLN A 1092 138.89 19.21 195.37
CA GLN A 1092 140.15 19.68 195.94
C GLN A 1092 139.88 20.84 196.91
N GLU A 1093 139.12 21.86 196.46
CA GLU A 1093 138.68 22.99 197.29
C GLU A 1093 137.88 22.52 198.52
N VAL A 1094 136.99 21.53 198.39
CA VAL A 1094 136.22 20.99 199.54
C VAL A 1094 137.13 20.23 200.54
N ILE A 1095 138.25 19.66 200.10
CA ILE A 1095 139.24 19.03 200.97
C ILE A 1095 140.12 20.09 201.66
N GLU A 1096 140.54 21.13 200.95
CA GLU A 1096 141.28 22.27 201.52
C GLU A 1096 140.41 23.09 202.48
N GLN A 1097 139.14 23.32 202.16
CA GLN A 1097 138.13 23.90 203.06
C GLN A 1097 137.88 23.04 204.32
N ARG A 1098 138.05 21.70 204.24
CA ARG A 1098 138.00 20.81 205.40
C ARG A 1098 139.23 20.95 206.29
N LEU A 1099 140.42 20.93 205.72
CA LEU A 1099 141.68 21.15 206.45
C LEU A 1099 141.67 22.55 207.11
N LEU A 1100 141.27 23.58 206.37
CA LEU A 1100 141.09 24.93 206.89
C LEU A 1100 140.03 25.01 208.00
N ASN A 1101 138.95 24.22 207.93
CA ASN A 1101 138.00 24.09 209.05
C ASN A 1101 138.59 23.38 210.28
N GLU A 1102 139.52 22.44 210.09
CA GLU A 1102 140.19 21.71 211.17
C GLU A 1102 141.23 22.61 211.86
N ASP A 1103 141.98 23.40 211.08
CA ASP A 1103 142.87 24.45 211.59
C ASP A 1103 142.09 25.59 212.27
N LEU A 1104 140.98 26.06 211.68
CA LEU A 1104 140.10 27.04 212.34
C LEU A 1104 139.48 26.50 213.63
N ARG A 1105 139.23 25.19 213.75
CA ARG A 1105 138.82 24.56 215.03
C ARG A 1105 139.96 24.54 216.05
N SER A 1106 141.19 24.30 215.62
CA SER A 1106 142.41 24.43 216.44
C SER A 1106 142.61 25.88 216.92
N GLU A 1107 142.31 26.86 216.07
CA GLU A 1107 142.42 28.28 216.37
C GLU A 1107 141.29 28.76 217.31
N VAL A 1108 140.04 28.30 217.10
CA VAL A 1108 138.92 28.49 218.05
C VAL A 1108 139.24 27.87 219.42
N ALA A 1109 139.94 26.73 219.47
CA ALA A 1109 140.37 26.15 220.74
C ALA A 1109 141.41 27.04 221.47
N LYS A 1110 142.33 27.69 220.75
CA LYS A 1110 143.26 28.68 221.31
C LYS A 1110 142.52 29.94 221.78
N LEU A 1111 141.58 30.47 221.00
CA LEU A 1111 140.74 31.61 221.40
C LEU A 1111 139.91 31.30 222.65
N GLY A 1112 139.47 30.04 222.82
CA GLY A 1112 138.81 29.55 224.04
C GLY A 1112 139.69 29.53 225.30
N ILE A 1113 141.01 29.68 225.18
CA ILE A 1113 141.92 29.94 226.30
C ILE A 1113 141.90 31.44 226.63
N ASN A 1114 142.15 32.31 225.64
CA ASN A 1114 142.17 33.77 225.82
C ASN A 1114 140.83 34.33 226.39
N VAL A 1115 139.68 33.74 226.01
CA VAL A 1115 138.37 34.16 226.55
C VAL A 1115 138.28 33.95 228.06
N LYS A 1116 138.97 32.95 228.63
CA LYS A 1116 138.99 32.72 230.09
C LYS A 1116 139.84 33.74 230.84
N GLU A 1117 140.90 34.25 230.23
CA GLU A 1117 141.71 35.35 230.77
C GLU A 1117 140.94 36.69 230.68
N LEU A 1118 140.27 36.96 229.57
CA LEU A 1118 139.43 38.17 229.46
C LEU A 1118 138.25 38.17 230.45
N GLN A 1119 137.74 37.00 230.84
CA GLN A 1119 136.71 36.86 231.88
C GLN A 1119 137.18 37.17 233.31
N GLU A 1120 138.48 37.20 233.59
CA GLU A 1120 139.04 37.63 234.88
C GLU A 1120 138.66 39.09 235.16
N ASN A 1121 138.69 39.94 234.13
CA ASN A 1121 138.82 41.39 234.29
C ASN A 1121 137.49 42.16 234.25
N LEU A 1122 136.47 41.74 233.49
CA LEU A 1122 135.18 42.46 233.46
C LEU A 1122 134.44 42.47 234.82
N ARG A 1123 134.77 41.49 235.67
CA ARG A 1123 134.22 41.38 237.03
C ARG A 1123 134.76 42.44 238.01
N SER A 1124 135.86 43.15 237.70
CA SER A 1124 136.28 44.31 238.49
C SER A 1124 135.62 45.60 237.99
N THR A 1125 135.57 45.82 236.68
CA THR A 1125 135.12 47.10 236.09
C THR A 1125 133.61 47.35 236.18
N THR A 1126 132.79 46.30 236.25
CA THR A 1126 131.32 46.47 236.38
C THR A 1126 130.93 47.21 237.66
N ALA A 1127 131.77 47.14 238.71
CA ALA A 1127 131.56 47.82 239.99
C ALA A 1127 131.76 49.36 239.93
N GLU A 1128 132.24 49.92 238.81
CA GLU A 1128 132.55 51.35 238.69
C GLU A 1128 131.50 52.16 237.90
N LEU A 1129 130.69 51.54 237.04
CA LEU A 1129 129.89 52.26 236.04
C LEU A 1129 128.49 52.70 236.50
N ASP A 1130 127.93 52.10 237.56
CA ASP A 1130 126.60 52.43 238.10
C ASP A 1130 126.52 53.84 238.75
N LEU A 1131 127.57 54.67 238.61
CA LEU A 1131 127.68 56.02 239.15
C LEU A 1131 126.96 57.13 238.36
N TYR A 1132 126.51 56.92 237.10
CA TYR A 1132 126.38 58.05 236.14
C TYR A 1132 125.16 58.20 235.19
N HIS A 1133 124.15 57.33 235.14
CA HIS A 1133 123.15 57.33 234.02
C HIS A 1133 122.23 58.59 233.90
N GLU A 1134 122.13 59.45 234.90
CA GLU A 1134 120.87 60.13 235.29
C GLU A 1134 120.64 61.58 234.74
N LYS A 1135 120.87 61.89 233.45
CA LYS A 1135 121.01 63.32 233.02
C LYS A 1135 120.44 63.85 231.67
N ALA A 1136 119.53 63.18 230.96
CA ALA A 1136 119.11 63.57 229.60
C ALA A 1136 117.67 64.15 229.47
N LEU A 1137 116.84 63.56 228.60
CA LEU A 1137 115.38 63.73 228.40
C LEU A 1137 114.78 65.00 227.73
N GLU A 1138 114.88 66.21 228.28
CA GLU A 1138 113.65 67.05 228.41
C GLU A 1138 113.28 68.18 227.39
N TYR A 1139 113.72 68.20 226.11
CA TYR A 1139 113.31 69.27 225.13
C TYR A 1139 112.93 68.74 223.72
N SER A 1140 111.88 69.28 223.04
CA SER A 1140 111.29 68.57 221.86
C SER A 1140 110.59 69.32 220.67
N GLN A 1141 109.47 70.07 220.79
CA GLN A 1141 108.47 70.22 219.69
C GLN A 1141 108.08 71.66 219.23
N GLU A 1142 107.84 71.89 217.91
CA GLU A 1142 107.06 73.02 217.33
C GLU A 1142 106.74 72.88 215.80
N ASN A 1143 105.71 73.60 215.28
CA ASN A 1143 105.39 74.01 213.87
C ASN A 1143 104.78 73.08 212.75
N LYS A 1144 103.92 73.67 211.87
CA LYS A 1144 103.26 73.10 210.63
C LYS A 1144 102.41 74.14 209.80
N GLN A 1145 102.02 73.80 208.54
CA GLN A 1145 100.82 74.24 207.72
C GLN A 1145 100.90 75.42 206.67
N LEU A 1146 100.83 75.17 205.32
CA LEU A 1146 100.55 76.21 204.24
C LEU A 1146 100.55 75.74 202.70
N ARG A 1147 99.43 75.48 201.94
CA ARG A 1147 99.37 75.29 200.41
C ARG A 1147 97.96 75.20 199.69
N ARG A 1148 97.81 75.56 198.37
CA ARG A 1148 96.84 75.06 197.31
C ARG A 1148 97.03 75.63 195.85
N ASP A 1149 96.14 75.30 194.87
CA ASP A 1149 96.45 75.06 193.40
C ASP A 1149 95.47 75.67 192.29
N ILE A 1150 95.63 75.38 190.96
CA ILE A 1150 94.94 75.96 189.73
C ILE A 1150 94.64 74.92 188.58
N ALA A 1151 93.63 75.09 187.66
CA ALA A 1151 93.43 74.29 186.39
C ALA A 1151 92.47 74.85 185.26
N ASN A 1152 92.58 74.33 183.99
CA ASN A 1152 91.58 74.14 182.87
C ASN A 1152 91.63 74.83 181.44
N GLU A 1153 91.21 74.04 180.41
CA GLU A 1153 90.54 74.33 179.07
C GLU A 1153 91.25 74.83 177.76
N ARG A 1154 90.64 74.59 176.55
CA ARG A 1154 91.17 74.82 175.15
C ARG A 1154 90.18 74.54 173.96
N PHE A 1155 90.61 74.78 172.68
CA PHE A 1155 90.14 74.26 171.34
C PHE A 1155 88.92 74.90 170.57
N SER A 1156 89.04 75.20 169.24
CA SER A 1156 87.92 75.31 168.22
C SER A 1156 88.32 75.74 166.77
N ARG A 1157 88.03 74.90 165.74
CA ARG A 1157 87.99 75.11 164.23
C ARG A 1157 87.96 73.74 163.50
N ALA A 1158 87.67 73.51 162.19
CA ALA A 1158 87.11 74.23 161.01
C ALA A 1158 86.66 73.20 159.91
N ARG A 1159 86.32 73.61 158.67
CA ARG A 1159 86.04 72.77 157.46
C ARG A 1159 86.36 73.50 156.14
N GLU A 1160 86.26 72.80 155.00
CA GLU A 1160 86.48 73.29 153.61
C GLU A 1160 85.14 73.63 152.88
N ASP A 1161 85.17 74.62 151.95
CA ASP A 1161 84.05 75.13 151.11
C ASP A 1161 84.07 74.51 149.68
N ASP A 1162 83.09 74.58 148.78
CA ASP A 1162 81.85 75.38 148.58
C ASP A 1162 81.96 76.81 147.98
N ASN A 1163 83.02 77.16 147.19
CA ASN A 1163 83.02 78.43 146.41
C ASN A 1163 83.94 78.56 145.16
N LYS A 1164 83.31 78.80 143.99
CA LYS A 1164 83.60 79.83 142.94
C LYS A 1164 84.95 79.94 142.14
N ARG A 1165 84.78 80.10 140.80
CA ARG A 1165 85.21 81.23 139.89
C ARG A 1165 86.38 81.15 138.88
N TYR A 1166 86.07 81.61 137.65
CA TYR A 1166 86.86 82.33 136.62
C TYR A 1166 87.43 83.71 137.12
N PRO A 1167 88.17 84.58 136.36
CA PRO A 1167 88.57 84.56 134.92
C PRO A 1167 90.04 84.98 134.58
N SER A 1168 90.36 84.95 133.28
CA SER A 1168 91.32 85.79 132.50
C SER A 1168 92.50 86.53 133.19
N LEU A 1169 93.73 86.11 132.86
CA LEU A 1169 94.63 86.85 131.96
C LEU A 1169 95.66 85.89 131.33
#